data_AF-A0A8C5N4Y6-F1
#
_entry.id   AF-A0A8C5N4Y6-F1
#
_cell.length_a   1.000
_cell.length_b   1.000
_cell.length_c   1.000
_cell.angle_alpha   90.00
_cell.angle_beta   90.00
_cell.angle_gamma   90.00
#
_symmetry.space_group_name_H-M   'P 1'
#
loop_
_entity.id
_entity.type
_entity.pdbx_description
1 polymer ?
#
loop_
_entity_poly.entity_id
_entity_poly.type
_entity_poly.pdbx_seq_one_letter_code
_entity_poly.pdbx_strand_id
1 'polypeptide(L)'
;MWIWGELLALLLVLHCATSYVVTEIYLFGVSRFNGSSMNYSTLLLEEDPGLLFVGGRGALYALNITNISTPTNLAIDWDASPEQKKQCLNKGRDNQTECYNHIRFLQRYNETHLYACGTNAFKPLCAHIDAERFSFSSDFEEGRDRCPYDPAKGYTGLLVDGEMFTASQYEFRSSPDVRRNFPFPTLRTEEAPTRWLLEADFVGSVLLKESINSSVGDDDKIYFFFTERSQEQIVYPSQTKVSRVARVCKTDWGGQRTLQRKWTTFLKARMVCSVPEYELHLNVLRDVFVLQNRDVHSSIFYGVFGLEWKNIKASAICQYALSDVQKVFEGPYMEVLDSKWREYTGKVPEPRPGSCITDLHRSHGINSSRDLPDNVLTFARRHPLMANQVHPMGVRPLMFKRSVNYVKIVVHKELALDGNLYTVLFLGTDDGWLHRAVEINRDVHIIEELQMFNEPQPVQSLLVSSALRSVYVGSYSGVVQAPMSSCHRYTSCYDCVFSRDPFCGWDGTVCVEIFSRAQSQDIQKGVRGCKENSGNVVHRRRFVVSGDDVLLQCELHSNLATPRWTLNGAELQGFGLGSGYRVGTDGLLIIGARPQQSGSYRCFAVENSTTTDTTTASSLTAHMEAVYISLVAVLGGLCLVLSVVLLYVSFCTRRANQRRKFSHQNLHVLGASERKRSSSHLELKTISTHCNGHEGRRSISVPTFNTFLQIVPGERQTSPEKTPPPAPPLPNPPPLPEMDYTNGMSPTLPGVLRRMNGNSYVLLRQVDPEGMSPLYHSFTEELHRILEQRKHTQLDPQPDESSI
;
A
#
# COMPACT_ATOMS: atom_id res chain seq x y z
N MET A 1 -54.96 -2.38 -5.75
CA MET A 1 -54.03 -1.29 -6.12
C MET A 1 -53.01 -0.93 -5.03
N TRP A 2 -53.18 -1.33 -3.76
CA TRP A 2 -52.20 -1.01 -2.69
C TRP A 2 -50.97 -1.94 -2.63
N ILE A 3 -51.15 -3.26 -2.83
CA ILE A 3 -50.09 -4.27 -2.67
C ILE A 3 -48.86 -4.05 -3.60
N TRP A 4 -49.05 -3.36 -4.73
CA TRP A 4 -47.94 -3.05 -5.67
C TRP A 4 -47.10 -1.83 -5.25
N GLY A 5 -47.57 -1.00 -4.29
CA GLY A 5 -46.81 0.14 -3.77
C GLY A 5 -45.69 -0.29 -2.83
N GLU A 6 -45.99 -1.19 -1.89
CA GLU A 6 -45.01 -1.67 -0.91
C GLU A 6 -43.91 -2.52 -1.54
N LEU A 7 -44.22 -3.29 -2.59
CA LEU A 7 -43.18 -4.02 -3.36
C LEU A 7 -42.20 -3.06 -4.05
N LEU A 8 -42.66 -1.90 -4.52
CA LEU A 8 -41.80 -0.88 -5.13
C LEU A 8 -40.93 -0.18 -4.07
N ALA A 9 -41.47 0.07 -2.88
CA ALA A 9 -40.71 0.60 -1.74
C ALA A 9 -39.63 -0.39 -1.28
N LEU A 10 -39.95 -1.68 -1.17
CA LEU A 10 -38.97 -2.74 -0.87
C LEU A 10 -37.89 -2.86 -1.95
N LEU A 11 -38.25 -2.76 -3.24
CA LEU A 11 -37.27 -2.75 -4.33
C LEU A 11 -36.36 -1.52 -4.30
N LEU A 12 -36.86 -0.35 -3.91
CA LEU A 12 -36.04 0.86 -3.73
C LEU A 12 -35.13 0.76 -2.51
N VAL A 13 -35.60 0.21 -1.38
CA VAL A 13 -34.76 -0.03 -0.19
C VAL A 13 -33.69 -1.10 -0.46
N LEU A 14 -34.00 -2.15 -1.23
CA LEU A 14 -32.99 -3.14 -1.65
C LEU A 14 -32.10 -2.66 -2.83
N HIS A 15 -32.51 -1.66 -3.62
CA HIS A 15 -31.59 -0.92 -4.51
C HIS A 15 -30.70 0.08 -3.75
N CYS A 16 -31.01 0.36 -2.48
CA CYS A 16 -30.08 0.97 -1.53
C CYS A 16 -29.12 -0.06 -0.87
N ALA A 17 -29.11 -1.31 -1.34
CA ALA A 17 -27.99 -2.21 -1.06
C ALA A 17 -26.68 -1.64 -1.63
N THR A 18 -25.57 -1.90 -0.93
CA THR A 18 -24.21 -1.74 -1.47
C THR A 18 -23.83 -0.34 -2.00
N SER A 19 -24.42 0.73 -1.45
CA SER A 19 -23.70 2.02 -1.39
C SER A 19 -22.54 1.92 -0.38
N TYR A 20 -21.51 1.15 -0.75
CA TYR A 20 -20.17 1.33 -0.22
C TYR A 20 -19.68 2.69 -0.70
N VAL A 21 -20.06 3.75 0.03
CA VAL A 21 -19.37 5.03 -0.05
C VAL A 21 -18.00 4.80 0.58
N VAL A 22 -17.08 4.26 -0.23
CA VAL A 22 -15.65 4.47 -0.06
C VAL A 22 -15.50 5.97 0.01
N THR A 23 -15.36 6.48 1.23
CA THR A 23 -15.19 7.91 1.45
C THR A 23 -13.90 8.26 0.76
N GLU A 24 -13.95 9.09 -0.28
CA GLU A 24 -12.75 9.60 -0.92
C GLU A 24 -11.87 10.18 0.19
N ILE A 25 -10.69 9.61 0.38
CA ILE A 25 -9.73 10.11 1.34
C ILE A 25 -9.16 11.37 0.69
N TYR A 26 -9.86 12.49 0.89
CA TYR A 26 -9.42 13.83 0.50
C TYR A 26 -8.14 14.15 1.28
N LEU A 27 -7.02 13.72 0.70
CA LEU A 27 -5.67 14.11 1.06
C LEU A 27 -5.56 15.61 0.74
N PHE A 28 -5.88 16.45 1.73
CA PHE A 28 -5.77 17.91 1.60
C PHE A 28 -4.36 18.29 1.13
N GLY A 29 -4.28 19.11 0.08
CA GLY A 29 -3.03 19.51 -0.56
C GLY A 29 -2.50 18.53 -1.63
N VAL A 30 -3.17 17.42 -1.92
CA VAL A 30 -2.77 16.52 -3.02
C VAL A 30 -3.35 16.97 -4.37
N SER A 31 -2.47 17.10 -5.35
CA SER A 31 -2.82 17.26 -6.77
C SER A 31 -2.46 15.99 -7.55
N ARG A 32 -3.14 15.77 -8.68
CA ARG A 32 -3.08 14.52 -9.45
C ARG A 32 -2.99 14.82 -10.94
N PHE A 33 -2.08 14.15 -11.63
CA PHE A 33 -1.98 14.18 -13.08
C PHE A 33 -2.28 12.81 -13.67
N ASN A 34 -3.19 12.76 -14.63
CA ASN A 34 -3.43 11.62 -15.51
C ASN A 34 -3.62 12.16 -16.93
N GLY A 35 -2.96 11.56 -17.91
CA GLY A 35 -2.96 11.99 -19.30
C GLY A 35 -3.58 10.94 -20.23
N SER A 36 -3.19 10.98 -21.50
CA SER A 36 -3.52 9.96 -22.52
C SER A 36 -2.79 8.61 -22.35
N SER A 37 -1.83 8.54 -21.42
CA SER A 37 -0.85 7.45 -21.30
C SER A 37 -1.05 6.62 -20.03
N MET A 38 -0.15 5.65 -19.82
CA MET A 38 -0.04 4.81 -18.63
C MET A 38 1.44 4.63 -18.28
N ASN A 39 1.76 3.98 -17.15
CA ASN A 39 3.11 3.60 -16.73
C ASN A 39 4.06 4.79 -16.52
N TYR A 40 3.66 5.75 -15.68
CA TYR A 40 4.37 6.99 -15.36
C TYR A 40 5.62 6.70 -14.50
N SER A 41 6.62 6.10 -15.14
CA SER A 41 7.70 5.34 -14.51
C SER A 41 9.06 6.02 -14.57
N THR A 42 9.23 7.04 -15.41
CA THR A 42 10.41 7.91 -15.43
C THR A 42 9.99 9.32 -15.01
N LEU A 43 10.69 9.92 -14.04
CA LEU A 43 10.49 11.30 -13.59
C LEU A 43 11.82 12.06 -13.59
N LEU A 44 11.80 13.32 -14.02
CA LEU A 44 12.91 14.26 -13.94
C LEU A 44 12.38 15.58 -13.38
N LEU A 45 12.77 15.91 -12.15
CA LEU A 45 12.41 17.15 -11.47
C LEU A 45 13.51 18.20 -11.70
N GLU A 46 13.13 19.41 -12.12
CA GLU A 46 14.00 20.58 -12.19
C GLU A 46 13.32 21.74 -11.43
N GLU A 47 13.82 22.06 -10.24
CA GLU A 47 13.20 23.06 -9.35
C GLU A 47 13.32 24.48 -9.90
N ASP A 48 14.47 24.87 -10.45
CA ASP A 48 14.75 26.22 -10.98
C ASP A 48 13.79 26.68 -12.10
N PRO A 49 13.52 25.89 -13.17
CA PRO A 49 12.54 26.26 -14.20
C PRO A 49 11.08 25.99 -13.80
N GLY A 50 10.84 25.35 -12.65
CA GLY A 50 9.48 25.00 -12.20
C GLY A 50 8.86 23.80 -12.93
N LEU A 51 9.66 22.82 -13.36
CA LEU A 51 9.20 21.73 -14.25
C LEU A 51 9.46 20.31 -13.71
N LEU A 52 8.46 19.45 -13.86
CA LEU A 52 8.56 18.00 -13.69
C LEU A 52 8.29 17.35 -15.05
N PHE A 53 9.34 16.80 -15.65
CA PHE A 53 9.22 16.02 -16.87
C PHE A 53 8.92 14.57 -16.55
N VAL A 54 8.00 13.96 -17.29
CA VAL A 54 7.46 12.63 -17.01
C VAL A 54 7.47 11.77 -18.25
N GLY A 55 8.09 10.58 -18.16
CA GLY A 55 8.09 9.55 -19.19
C GLY A 55 7.10 8.44 -18.87
N GLY A 56 6.14 8.22 -19.78
CA GLY A 56 5.12 7.17 -19.69
C GLY A 56 5.25 6.09 -20.76
N ARG A 57 4.12 5.47 -21.11
CA ARG A 57 3.97 4.55 -22.25
C ARG A 57 3.42 5.29 -23.46
N GLY A 58 4.30 5.60 -24.40
CA GLY A 58 3.97 6.27 -25.66
C GLY A 58 3.81 7.78 -25.54
N ALA A 59 4.18 8.38 -24.41
CA ALA A 59 4.12 9.82 -24.22
C ALA A 59 5.21 10.33 -23.26
N LEU A 60 5.56 11.60 -23.45
CA LEU A 60 6.31 12.44 -22.52
C LEU A 60 5.45 13.64 -22.13
N TYR A 61 5.59 14.14 -20.89
CA TYR A 61 4.87 15.32 -20.41
C TYR A 61 5.81 16.30 -19.69
N ALA A 62 5.49 17.58 -19.74
CA ALA A 62 6.07 18.63 -18.89
C ALA A 62 4.96 19.20 -17.99
N LEU A 63 5.09 18.98 -16.68
CA LEU A 63 4.11 19.37 -15.67
C LEU A 63 4.65 20.55 -14.83
N ASN A 64 3.79 21.48 -14.45
CA ASN A 64 4.17 22.55 -13.52
C ASN A 64 4.29 21.98 -12.10
N ILE A 65 5.43 22.17 -11.43
CA ILE A 65 5.69 21.58 -10.10
C ILE A 65 4.90 22.22 -8.97
N THR A 66 4.36 23.43 -9.15
CA THR A 66 3.48 24.07 -8.16
C THR A 66 2.09 23.44 -8.11
N ASN A 67 1.63 22.87 -9.23
CA ASN A 67 0.41 22.07 -9.30
C ASN A 67 0.40 21.22 -10.57
N ILE A 68 0.71 19.92 -10.45
CA ILE A 68 0.77 19.02 -11.61
C ILE A 68 -0.57 18.84 -12.35
N SER A 69 -1.71 19.25 -11.78
CA SER A 69 -3.04 19.17 -12.39
C SER A 69 -3.35 20.30 -13.38
N THR A 70 -2.40 21.19 -13.72
CA THR A 70 -2.64 22.32 -14.64
C THR A 70 -3.02 21.88 -16.06
N PRO A 71 -4.05 22.48 -16.70
CA PRO A 71 -4.45 22.11 -18.07
C PRO A 71 -3.47 22.59 -19.15
N THR A 72 -2.46 23.39 -18.78
CA THR A 72 -1.40 23.90 -19.66
C THR A 72 -0.18 22.97 -19.76
N ASN A 73 -0.25 21.75 -19.21
CA ASN A 73 0.84 20.77 -19.27
C ASN A 73 1.14 20.39 -20.73
N LEU A 74 2.40 20.50 -21.15
CA LEU A 74 2.81 20.13 -22.51
C LEU A 74 2.97 18.62 -22.62
N ALA A 75 2.69 18.08 -23.81
CA ALA A 75 2.73 16.65 -24.09
C ALA A 75 3.37 16.37 -25.45
N ILE A 76 4.16 15.31 -25.52
CA ILE A 76 4.70 14.75 -26.77
C ILE A 76 4.23 13.30 -26.87
N ASP A 77 3.34 13.01 -27.83
CA ASP A 77 3.01 11.63 -28.17
C ASP A 77 4.19 11.00 -28.93
N TRP A 78 4.72 9.89 -28.40
CA TRP A 78 5.90 9.19 -28.91
C TRP A 78 5.74 7.66 -28.80
N ASP A 79 4.63 7.13 -29.26
CA ASP A 79 4.37 5.68 -29.28
C ASP A 79 4.89 4.98 -30.54
N ALA A 80 5.07 3.67 -30.47
CA ALA A 80 5.55 2.85 -31.59
C ALA A 80 4.52 2.78 -32.74
N SER A 81 5.01 2.83 -33.99
CA SER A 81 4.15 2.81 -35.18
C SER A 81 3.35 1.51 -35.30
N PRO A 82 2.21 1.49 -36.03
CA PRO A 82 1.41 0.28 -36.25
C PRO A 82 2.23 -0.89 -36.84
N GLU A 83 3.18 -0.59 -37.73
CA GLU A 83 4.08 -1.55 -38.36
C GLU A 83 5.09 -2.11 -37.36
N GLN A 84 5.69 -1.25 -36.54
CA GLN A 84 6.64 -1.65 -35.49
C GLN A 84 5.94 -2.50 -34.42
N LYS A 85 4.72 -2.13 -34.02
CA LYS A 85 3.86 -2.95 -33.16
C LYS A 85 3.55 -4.30 -33.79
N LYS A 86 3.11 -4.35 -35.05
CA LYS A 86 2.87 -5.60 -35.78
C LYS A 86 4.13 -6.49 -35.87
N GLN A 87 5.31 -5.90 -36.07
CA GLN A 87 6.59 -6.63 -36.04
C GLN A 87 6.94 -7.16 -34.64
N CYS A 88 6.59 -6.45 -33.58
CA CYS A 88 6.74 -6.89 -32.20
C CYS A 88 5.81 -8.09 -31.89
N LEU A 89 4.53 -8.01 -32.28
CA LEU A 89 3.56 -9.11 -32.14
C LEU A 89 3.98 -10.37 -32.92
N ASN A 90 4.50 -10.20 -34.14
CA ASN A 90 5.03 -11.30 -34.95
C ASN A 90 6.24 -12.02 -34.30
N LYS A 91 6.86 -11.45 -33.26
CA LYS A 91 7.93 -12.07 -32.46
C LYS A 91 7.39 -12.78 -31.20
N GLY A 92 6.07 -12.94 -31.07
CA GLY A 92 5.42 -13.61 -29.92
C GLY A 92 5.39 -12.76 -28.65
N ARG A 93 5.31 -11.43 -28.79
CA ARG A 93 5.26 -10.46 -27.69
C ARG A 93 3.83 -10.00 -27.40
N ASP A 94 3.59 -9.60 -26.16
CA ASP A 94 2.26 -9.21 -25.68
C ASP A 94 1.76 -7.89 -26.30
N ASN A 95 0.48 -7.87 -26.66
CA ASN A 95 -0.18 -6.72 -27.27
C ASN A 95 -0.77 -5.72 -26.27
N GLN A 96 -0.89 -6.07 -24.98
CA GLN A 96 -1.47 -5.21 -23.96
C GLN A 96 -0.42 -4.38 -23.22
N THR A 97 0.80 -4.89 -23.08
CA THR A 97 1.88 -4.32 -22.25
C THR A 97 3.21 -4.18 -22.99
N GLU A 98 3.73 -5.24 -23.64
CA GLU A 98 5.09 -5.26 -24.21
C GLU A 98 5.26 -4.38 -25.45
N CYS A 99 4.36 -4.49 -26.43
CA CYS A 99 4.52 -3.85 -27.75
C CYS A 99 4.10 -2.38 -27.82
N TYR A 100 4.72 -1.54 -26.99
CA TYR A 100 4.57 -0.08 -26.98
C TYR A 100 5.94 0.60 -26.81
N ASN A 101 6.02 1.92 -27.02
CA ASN A 101 7.19 2.66 -26.54
C ASN A 101 7.06 2.94 -25.04
N HIS A 102 7.90 2.36 -24.19
CA HIS A 102 7.98 2.76 -22.77
C HIS A 102 9.22 3.62 -22.60
N ILE A 103 9.08 4.83 -22.05
CA ILE A 103 10.24 5.69 -21.75
C ILE A 103 11.04 5.05 -20.60
N ARG A 104 12.35 4.88 -20.79
CA ARG A 104 13.27 4.29 -19.80
C ARG A 104 14.38 5.25 -19.37
N PHE A 105 14.64 6.28 -20.16
CA PHE A 105 15.64 7.30 -19.89
C PHE A 105 15.07 8.69 -20.21
N LEU A 106 15.32 9.66 -19.33
CA LEU A 106 14.97 11.07 -19.51
C LEU A 106 15.87 11.90 -18.59
N GLN A 107 16.85 12.62 -19.14
CA GLN A 107 17.76 13.50 -18.39
C GLN A 107 18.08 14.77 -19.18
N ARG A 108 18.49 15.83 -18.47
CA ARG A 108 19.01 17.08 -19.01
C ARG A 108 20.28 16.82 -19.84
N TYR A 109 20.29 17.21 -21.11
CA TYR A 109 21.44 17.02 -22.03
C TYR A 109 22.41 18.20 -22.01
N ASN A 110 21.86 19.40 -22.13
CA ASN A 110 22.54 20.68 -21.98
C ASN A 110 21.51 21.74 -21.54
N GLU A 111 21.92 22.99 -21.36
CA GLU A 111 21.08 24.10 -20.90
C GLU A 111 19.71 24.19 -21.60
N THR A 112 19.63 23.89 -22.90
CA THR A 112 18.40 24.02 -23.71
C THR A 112 17.67 22.70 -23.99
N HIS A 113 18.33 21.55 -23.84
CA HIS A 113 17.80 20.26 -24.30
C HIS A 113 17.73 19.18 -23.23
N LEU A 114 16.72 18.31 -23.35
CA LEU A 114 16.67 16.99 -22.72
C LEU A 114 17.13 15.91 -23.71
N TYR A 115 17.57 14.77 -23.19
CA TYR A 115 17.78 13.53 -23.92
C TYR A 115 16.87 12.44 -23.36
N ALA A 116 16.10 11.79 -24.23
CA ALA A 116 15.14 10.76 -23.86
C ALA A 116 15.35 9.48 -24.68
N CYS A 117 15.10 8.32 -24.08
CA CYS A 117 15.08 7.03 -24.78
C CYS A 117 13.93 6.15 -24.31
N GLY A 118 13.38 5.35 -25.22
CA GLY A 118 12.34 4.37 -24.93
C GLY A 118 12.45 3.07 -25.73
N THR A 119 11.73 2.04 -25.30
CA THR A 119 11.81 0.66 -25.82
C THR A 119 11.27 0.50 -27.25
N ASN A 120 10.39 1.41 -27.68
CA ASN A 120 9.75 1.50 -28.99
C ASN A 120 9.36 0.14 -29.60
N ALA A 121 8.56 -0.63 -28.84
CA ALA A 121 8.09 -1.98 -29.16
C ALA A 121 9.22 -2.90 -29.68
N PHE A 122 10.22 -3.14 -28.82
CA PHE A 122 11.40 -3.99 -29.08
C PHE A 122 12.23 -3.51 -30.29
N LYS A 123 12.39 -2.19 -30.43
CA LYS A 123 13.36 -1.51 -31.32
C LYS A 123 13.72 -0.14 -30.74
N PRO A 124 14.57 -0.07 -29.70
CA PRO A 124 14.76 1.14 -28.90
C PRO A 124 15.19 2.36 -29.71
N LEU A 125 14.72 3.52 -29.25
CA LEU A 125 14.83 4.80 -29.95
C LEU A 125 15.20 5.89 -28.95
N CYS A 126 16.05 6.84 -29.35
CA CYS A 126 16.41 8.00 -28.54
C CYS A 126 16.16 9.31 -29.31
N ALA A 127 16.02 10.42 -28.60
CA ALA A 127 15.73 11.74 -29.16
C ALA A 127 16.30 12.88 -28.30
N HIS A 128 16.66 13.98 -28.96
CA HIS A 128 16.82 15.28 -28.30
C HIS A 128 15.50 16.05 -28.31
N ILE A 129 15.18 16.69 -27.19
CA ILE A 129 13.95 17.46 -26.99
C ILE A 129 14.35 18.88 -26.58
N ASP A 130 13.87 19.88 -27.30
CA ASP A 130 13.92 21.29 -26.91
C ASP A 130 13.08 21.47 -25.63
N ALA A 131 13.69 21.92 -24.53
CA ALA A 131 13.05 21.98 -23.22
C ALA A 131 12.09 23.19 -23.06
N GLU A 132 12.24 24.24 -23.86
CA GLU A 132 11.36 25.42 -23.84
C GLU A 132 10.10 25.17 -24.68
N ARG A 133 10.28 24.58 -25.87
CA ARG A 133 9.19 24.27 -26.81
C ARG A 133 8.51 22.93 -26.54
N PHE A 134 9.14 22.09 -25.72
CA PHE A 134 8.79 20.70 -25.44
C PHE A 134 8.44 19.90 -26.71
N SER A 135 9.40 19.84 -27.64
CA SER A 135 9.28 19.13 -28.93
C SER A 135 10.62 18.58 -29.40
N PHE A 136 10.61 17.61 -30.31
CA PHE A 136 11.84 17.02 -30.85
C PHE A 136 12.62 18.03 -31.70
N SER A 137 13.91 18.19 -31.41
CA SER A 137 14.78 19.14 -32.12
C SER A 137 15.74 18.49 -33.12
N SER A 138 15.82 17.16 -33.14
CA SER A 138 16.62 16.35 -34.05
C SER A 138 15.82 15.21 -34.66
N ASP A 139 16.35 14.59 -35.72
CA ASP A 139 15.97 13.24 -36.10
C ASP A 139 16.22 12.24 -34.95
N PHE A 140 15.51 11.11 -34.99
CA PHE A 140 15.63 10.05 -33.98
C PHE A 140 16.90 9.23 -34.12
N GLU A 141 17.58 8.96 -33.01
CA GLU A 141 18.73 8.07 -32.94
C GLU A 141 18.33 6.61 -32.66
N GLU A 142 19.10 5.66 -33.18
CA GLU A 142 18.98 4.25 -32.78
C GLU A 142 19.38 4.08 -31.31
N GLY A 143 18.42 3.72 -30.45
CA GLY A 143 18.62 3.54 -29.02
C GLY A 143 19.24 2.20 -28.62
N ARG A 144 19.72 1.41 -29.60
CA ARG A 144 20.40 0.13 -29.37
C ARG A 144 21.61 0.34 -28.46
N ASP A 145 21.80 -0.58 -27.52
CA ASP A 145 22.81 -0.51 -26.46
C ASP A 145 22.70 0.70 -25.49
N ARG A 146 21.79 1.65 -25.74
CA ARG A 146 21.48 2.80 -24.86
C ARG A 146 20.24 2.57 -23.99
N CYS A 147 19.25 1.82 -24.51
CA CYS A 147 17.96 1.54 -23.88
C CYS A 147 17.56 0.06 -24.08
N PRO A 148 16.91 -0.62 -23.12
CA PRO A 148 16.51 -2.01 -23.26
C PRO A 148 15.38 -2.17 -24.29
N TYR A 149 15.33 -3.36 -24.91
CA TYR A 149 14.25 -3.72 -25.85
C TYR A 149 12.97 -4.12 -25.10
N ASP A 150 13.13 -4.67 -23.91
CA ASP A 150 12.09 -5.25 -23.04
C ASP A 150 11.82 -4.30 -21.84
N PRO A 151 10.60 -3.77 -21.66
CA PRO A 151 10.28 -2.81 -20.60
C PRO A 151 10.33 -3.41 -19.20
N ALA A 152 10.31 -4.73 -19.05
CA ALA A 152 10.39 -5.42 -17.76
C ALA A 152 11.83 -5.63 -17.26
N LYS A 153 12.85 -5.24 -18.04
CA LYS A 153 14.27 -5.36 -17.64
C LYS A 153 14.72 -4.22 -16.75
N GLY A 154 15.46 -4.56 -15.70
CA GLY A 154 16.23 -3.61 -14.91
C GLY A 154 17.14 -2.77 -15.80
N TYR A 155 17.09 -1.47 -15.57
CA TYR A 155 17.78 -0.46 -16.36
C TYR A 155 18.20 0.68 -15.47
N THR A 156 19.40 1.19 -15.70
CA THR A 156 19.83 2.48 -15.17
C THR A 156 20.75 3.17 -16.16
N GLY A 157 20.80 4.49 -16.11
CA GLY A 157 21.68 5.29 -16.93
C GLY A 157 21.90 6.68 -16.37
N LEU A 158 23.02 7.28 -16.78
CA LEU A 158 23.45 8.62 -16.44
C LEU A 158 24.02 9.29 -17.68
N LEU A 159 23.73 10.58 -17.86
CA LEU A 159 24.48 11.45 -18.74
C LEU A 159 25.35 12.38 -17.88
N VAL A 160 26.67 12.37 -18.13
CA VAL A 160 27.65 13.15 -17.36
C VAL A 160 28.61 13.81 -18.33
N ASP A 161 28.68 15.15 -18.31
CA ASP A 161 29.61 15.94 -19.13
C ASP A 161 29.56 15.63 -20.64
N GLY A 162 28.39 15.21 -21.15
CA GLY A 162 28.20 14.79 -22.55
C GLY A 162 28.57 13.33 -22.84
N GLU A 163 28.92 12.52 -21.83
CA GLU A 163 29.11 11.08 -21.94
C GLU A 163 27.89 10.32 -21.39
N MET A 164 27.37 9.31 -22.11
CA MET A 164 26.24 8.48 -21.64
C MET A 164 26.71 7.12 -21.14
N PHE A 165 26.42 6.84 -19.87
CA PHE A 165 26.67 5.56 -19.21
C PHE A 165 25.34 4.83 -18.95
N THR A 166 25.26 3.55 -19.26
CA THR A 166 24.03 2.75 -19.06
C THR A 166 24.34 1.31 -18.64
N ALA A 167 23.40 0.68 -17.95
CA ALA A 167 23.52 -0.73 -17.56
C ALA A 167 22.19 -1.48 -17.68
N SER A 168 22.18 -2.60 -18.41
CA SER A 168 20.99 -3.42 -18.65
C SER A 168 21.31 -4.79 -19.28
N GLN A 169 20.26 -5.60 -19.49
CA GLN A 169 20.25 -6.64 -20.51
C GLN A 169 19.45 -6.14 -21.73
N TYR A 170 20.16 -5.57 -22.71
CA TYR A 170 19.52 -4.83 -23.82
C TYR A 170 18.69 -5.73 -24.73
N GLU A 171 19.30 -6.78 -25.29
CA GLU A 171 18.65 -7.75 -26.17
C GLU A 171 18.37 -9.07 -25.44
N PHE A 172 17.28 -9.77 -25.78
CA PHE A 172 16.84 -11.01 -25.12
C PHE A 172 17.89 -12.14 -25.08
N ARG A 173 18.84 -12.16 -26.02
CA ARG A 173 19.96 -13.13 -26.08
C ARG A 173 21.32 -12.54 -25.67
N SER A 174 21.39 -11.26 -25.30
CA SER A 174 22.63 -10.63 -24.83
C SER A 174 22.91 -11.00 -23.37
N SER A 175 24.20 -11.02 -22.98
CA SER A 175 24.56 -10.96 -21.56
C SER A 175 24.33 -9.54 -21.04
N PRO A 176 23.94 -9.35 -19.76
CA PRO A 176 23.85 -8.02 -19.17
C PRO A 176 25.21 -7.32 -19.16
N ASP A 177 25.26 -6.03 -19.50
CA ASP A 177 26.49 -5.24 -19.42
C ASP A 177 26.31 -3.77 -19.00
N VAL A 178 27.38 -3.25 -18.37
CA VAL A 178 27.57 -1.83 -18.01
C VAL A 178 28.42 -1.18 -19.11
N ARG A 179 27.99 -0.02 -19.62
CA ARG A 179 28.57 0.61 -20.81
C ARG A 179 28.80 2.11 -20.68
N ARG A 180 29.73 2.64 -21.49
CA ARG A 180 29.71 4.01 -22.02
C ARG A 180 29.38 3.93 -23.51
N ASN A 181 28.33 4.65 -23.94
CA ASN A 181 27.76 4.56 -25.29
C ASN A 181 28.27 5.65 -26.23
N PHE A 182 28.64 6.80 -25.68
CA PHE A 182 29.36 7.88 -26.36
C PHE A 182 30.10 8.72 -25.31
N PRO A 183 31.19 9.44 -25.68
CA PRO A 183 31.86 9.46 -26.98
C PRO A 183 32.61 8.14 -27.31
N PHE A 184 33.21 8.07 -28.50
CA PHE A 184 34.03 6.94 -28.92
C PHE A 184 35.43 6.99 -28.25
N PRO A 185 35.99 5.86 -27.77
CA PRO A 185 35.47 4.50 -27.87
C PRO A 185 34.40 4.20 -26.82
N THR A 186 33.40 3.44 -27.27
CA THR A 186 32.49 2.76 -26.35
C THR A 186 33.25 1.78 -25.48
N LEU A 187 32.89 1.73 -24.20
CA LEU A 187 33.37 0.74 -23.24
C LEU A 187 32.21 -0.14 -22.81
N ARG A 188 32.47 -1.43 -22.58
CA ARG A 188 31.49 -2.39 -22.03
C ARG A 188 32.17 -3.41 -21.10
N THR A 189 31.42 -4.09 -20.24
CA THR A 189 31.98 -5.16 -19.39
C THR A 189 32.41 -6.40 -20.21
N GLU A 190 33.23 -7.27 -19.62
CA GLU A 190 33.67 -8.49 -20.30
C GLU A 190 32.59 -9.58 -20.30
N GLU A 191 32.34 -10.14 -21.49
CA GLU A 191 31.23 -11.06 -21.74
C GLU A 191 31.71 -12.52 -21.85
N ALA A 192 32.81 -12.77 -22.57
CA ALA A 192 33.36 -14.11 -22.74
C ALA A 192 34.90 -14.11 -22.76
N PRO A 193 35.57 -15.10 -22.14
CA PRO A 193 34.98 -16.23 -21.43
C PRO A 193 34.58 -15.94 -19.96
N THR A 194 35.04 -14.84 -19.37
CA THR A 194 35.01 -14.63 -17.90
C THR A 194 33.66 -14.19 -17.32
N ARG A 195 32.70 -13.71 -18.13
CA ARG A 195 31.32 -13.33 -17.72
C ARG A 195 31.28 -12.52 -16.42
N TRP A 196 31.69 -11.25 -16.47
CA TRP A 196 31.73 -10.39 -15.28
C TRP A 196 30.36 -10.14 -14.61
N LEU A 197 29.25 -10.40 -15.32
CA LEU A 197 27.87 -10.25 -14.85
C LEU A 197 27.09 -11.49 -15.25
N LEU A 198 26.27 -12.03 -14.33
CA LEU A 198 25.48 -13.24 -14.57
C LEU A 198 24.01 -13.03 -14.19
N GLU A 199 23.12 -12.99 -15.21
CA GLU A 199 21.67 -12.80 -15.00
C GLU A 199 21.34 -11.54 -14.16
N ALA A 200 22.19 -10.51 -14.27
CA ALA A 200 22.10 -9.26 -13.52
C ALA A 200 20.89 -8.41 -13.94
N ASP A 201 20.18 -7.91 -12.93
CA ASP A 201 18.99 -7.06 -13.03
C ASP A 201 19.30 -5.72 -12.34
N PHE A 202 19.37 -4.64 -13.13
CA PHE A 202 19.90 -3.35 -12.70
C PHE A 202 18.85 -2.46 -12.05
N VAL A 203 19.24 -1.88 -10.91
CA VAL A 203 18.35 -1.12 -10.02
C VAL A 203 18.61 0.39 -10.11
N GLY A 204 19.88 0.79 -10.10
CA GLY A 204 20.25 2.21 -10.06
C GLY A 204 21.73 2.45 -10.29
N SER A 205 22.11 3.71 -10.53
CA SER A 205 23.50 4.15 -10.65
C SER A 205 23.64 5.60 -10.20
N VAL A 206 24.85 6.00 -9.80
CA VAL A 206 25.16 7.36 -9.34
C VAL A 206 26.60 7.75 -9.71
N LEU A 207 26.80 9.02 -10.06
CA LEU A 207 28.12 9.65 -10.13
C LEU A 207 28.50 10.18 -8.75
N LEU A 208 29.67 9.79 -8.23
CA LEU A 208 30.28 10.40 -7.04
C LEU A 208 31.56 11.12 -7.47
N LYS A 209 31.62 12.43 -7.19
CA LYS A 209 32.72 13.31 -7.60
C LYS A 209 33.91 13.24 -6.64
N GLU A 210 34.47 12.04 -6.51
CA GLU A 210 35.62 11.73 -5.64
C GLU A 210 36.93 12.44 -6.07
N SER A 211 36.96 13.08 -7.25
CA SER A 211 38.06 13.97 -7.65
C SER A 211 38.09 15.29 -6.86
N ILE A 212 36.95 15.77 -6.34
CA ILE A 212 36.84 17.05 -5.64
C ILE A 212 37.58 16.98 -4.31
N ASN A 213 38.56 17.88 -4.13
CA ASN A 213 39.49 17.91 -2.99
C ASN A 213 40.38 16.65 -2.85
N SER A 214 40.50 15.82 -3.89
CA SER A 214 41.40 14.67 -3.90
C SER A 214 42.87 15.12 -3.80
N SER A 215 43.54 14.74 -2.72
CA SER A 215 44.96 15.04 -2.48
C SER A 215 45.94 14.18 -3.31
N VAL A 216 45.43 13.23 -4.10
CA VAL A 216 46.22 12.28 -4.91
C VAL A 216 45.84 12.31 -6.40
N GLY A 217 45.00 13.26 -6.82
CA GLY A 217 44.54 13.38 -8.21
C GLY A 217 43.71 12.18 -8.69
N ASP A 218 42.90 11.61 -7.79
CA ASP A 218 41.95 10.53 -8.10
C ASP A 218 40.77 11.02 -8.95
N ASP A 219 40.03 10.08 -9.56
CA ASP A 219 38.95 10.35 -10.51
C ASP A 219 37.55 10.23 -9.88
N ASP A 220 36.58 10.86 -10.54
CA ASP A 220 35.15 10.62 -10.34
C ASP A 220 34.83 9.14 -10.62
N LYS A 221 33.89 8.58 -9.85
CA LYS A 221 33.51 7.16 -9.96
C LYS A 221 32.01 7.03 -10.16
N ILE A 222 31.64 6.14 -11.07
CA ILE A 222 30.24 5.81 -11.34
C ILE A 222 29.95 4.46 -10.71
N TYR A 223 29.03 4.46 -9.75
CA TYR A 223 28.59 3.27 -9.03
C TYR A 223 27.31 2.72 -9.65
N PHE A 224 27.22 1.39 -9.74
CA PHE A 224 26.09 0.66 -10.30
C PHE A 224 25.58 -0.37 -9.29
N PHE A 225 24.27 -0.43 -9.11
CA PHE A 225 23.60 -1.28 -8.13
C PHE A 225 22.65 -2.25 -8.83
N PHE A 226 22.76 -3.55 -8.50
CA PHE A 226 22.03 -4.61 -9.18
C PHE A 226 21.89 -5.87 -8.33
N THR A 227 20.93 -6.72 -8.67
CA THR A 227 20.85 -8.10 -8.17
C THR A 227 21.34 -9.04 -9.28
N GLU A 228 22.29 -9.93 -9.02
CA GLU A 228 22.74 -10.94 -9.97
C GLU A 228 22.57 -12.36 -9.42
N ARG A 229 22.65 -13.37 -10.30
CA ARG A 229 22.80 -14.76 -9.88
C ARG A 229 24.20 -14.98 -9.34
N SER A 230 24.29 -15.51 -8.13
CA SER A 230 25.60 -15.72 -7.50
C SER A 230 26.32 -16.92 -8.09
N GLN A 231 27.64 -16.82 -8.14
CA GLN A 231 28.55 -17.90 -8.52
C GLN A 231 29.39 -18.38 -7.31
N GLU A 232 29.50 -17.56 -6.27
CA GLU A 232 30.27 -17.85 -5.05
C GLU A 232 29.56 -18.91 -4.17
N GLN A 233 30.26 -19.47 -3.18
CA GLN A 233 29.71 -20.50 -2.29
C GLN A 233 28.56 -19.92 -1.43
N ILE A 234 27.31 -20.22 -1.80
CA ILE A 234 26.12 -19.79 -1.05
C ILE A 234 25.90 -20.73 0.14
N VAL A 235 25.68 -20.16 1.34
CA VAL A 235 25.47 -20.93 2.59
C VAL A 235 24.16 -21.73 2.56
N TYR A 236 23.11 -21.17 1.97
CA TYR A 236 21.78 -21.78 1.88
C TYR A 236 21.45 -22.12 0.40
N PRO A 237 21.33 -23.41 0.01
CA PRO A 237 21.09 -23.81 -1.38
C PRO A 237 19.79 -23.29 -2.01
N SER A 238 18.86 -22.80 -1.21
CA SER A 238 17.57 -22.22 -1.63
C SER A 238 17.64 -20.75 -2.05
N GLN A 239 18.78 -20.08 -1.85
CA GLN A 239 19.05 -18.73 -2.31
C GLN A 239 19.95 -18.83 -3.54
N THR A 240 19.62 -18.16 -4.65
CA THR A 240 20.43 -18.20 -5.88
C THR A 240 21.00 -16.85 -6.28
N LYS A 241 20.48 -15.77 -5.70
CA LYS A 241 20.84 -14.39 -6.03
C LYS A 241 21.63 -13.69 -4.92
N VAL A 242 22.37 -12.66 -5.30
CA VAL A 242 23.04 -11.71 -4.40
C VAL A 242 22.92 -10.28 -4.93
N SER A 243 22.83 -9.33 -4.02
CA SER A 243 22.91 -7.91 -4.33
C SER A 243 24.37 -7.48 -4.49
N ARG A 244 24.65 -6.56 -5.42
CA ARG A 244 25.99 -6.05 -5.71
C ARG A 244 26.00 -4.53 -5.80
N VAL A 245 27.11 -3.96 -5.37
CA VAL A 245 27.60 -2.66 -5.83
C VAL A 245 28.79 -2.91 -6.76
N ALA A 246 28.85 -2.22 -7.89
CA ALA A 246 30.02 -2.14 -8.74
C ALA A 246 30.44 -0.70 -8.96
N ARG A 247 31.69 -0.46 -9.37
CA ARG A 247 32.18 0.86 -9.78
C ARG A 247 33.05 0.80 -11.03
N VAL A 248 33.09 1.91 -11.76
CA VAL A 248 34.11 2.24 -12.78
C VAL A 248 34.62 3.66 -12.53
N CYS A 249 35.83 3.97 -13.00
CA CYS A 249 36.31 5.36 -13.07
C CYS A 249 35.77 6.03 -14.33
N LYS A 250 35.37 7.30 -14.23
CA LYS A 250 34.77 8.08 -15.31
C LYS A 250 35.71 8.20 -16.53
N THR A 251 36.99 8.43 -16.28
CA THR A 251 38.03 8.67 -17.30
C THR A 251 38.69 7.39 -17.84
N ASP A 252 38.07 6.23 -17.70
CA ASP A 252 38.53 4.99 -18.33
C ASP A 252 38.45 5.11 -19.87
N TRP A 253 39.47 4.60 -20.58
CA TRP A 253 39.58 4.59 -22.06
C TRP A 253 39.77 3.18 -22.63
N GLY A 254 39.67 2.17 -21.76
CA GLY A 254 40.03 0.78 -22.06
C GLY A 254 41.54 0.57 -22.13
N GLY A 255 41.96 -0.69 -22.17
CA GLY A 255 43.37 -1.03 -22.33
C GLY A 255 43.83 -1.01 -23.79
N GLN A 256 45.13 -0.80 -24.02
CA GLN A 256 45.70 -0.66 -25.37
C GLN A 256 45.81 -1.99 -26.15
N ARG A 257 45.93 -3.12 -25.44
CA ARG A 257 46.07 -4.47 -26.03
C ARG A 257 45.12 -5.45 -25.33
N THR A 258 45.38 -5.72 -24.05
CA THR A 258 44.42 -6.36 -23.16
C THR A 258 43.26 -5.40 -22.87
N LEU A 259 42.03 -5.89 -22.74
CA LEU A 259 40.83 -5.08 -22.44
C LEU A 259 40.55 -3.91 -23.42
N GLN A 260 40.87 -4.07 -24.71
CA GLN A 260 40.44 -3.13 -25.75
C GLN A 260 38.92 -2.96 -25.79
N ARG A 261 38.43 -1.70 -25.71
CA ARG A 261 37.00 -1.34 -25.62
C ARG A 261 36.24 -2.02 -24.47
N LYS A 262 36.97 -2.45 -23.43
CA LYS A 262 36.44 -2.95 -22.16
C LYS A 262 36.90 -2.04 -21.05
N TRP A 263 36.14 -1.96 -19.95
CA TRP A 263 36.61 -1.28 -18.75
C TRP A 263 37.93 -1.89 -18.26
N THR A 264 38.83 -1.05 -17.76
CA THR A 264 40.01 -1.45 -16.98
C THR A 264 39.75 -1.30 -15.47
N THR A 265 38.76 -0.47 -15.12
CA THR A 265 38.48 -0.02 -13.75
C THR A 265 37.26 -0.69 -13.10
N PHE A 266 36.60 -1.64 -13.78
CA PHE A 266 35.40 -2.31 -13.27
C PHE A 266 35.71 -3.28 -12.13
N LEU A 267 35.12 -3.04 -10.96
CA LEU A 267 35.09 -3.95 -9.82
C LEU A 267 33.66 -4.06 -9.28
N LYS A 268 33.28 -5.24 -8.75
CA LYS A 268 32.02 -5.47 -8.02
C LYS A 268 32.26 -6.13 -6.66
N ALA A 269 31.39 -5.84 -5.69
CA ALA A 269 31.39 -6.41 -4.34
C ALA A 269 29.98 -6.83 -3.93
N ARG A 270 29.87 -7.80 -3.01
CA ARG A 270 28.57 -8.17 -2.42
C ARG A 270 28.07 -7.08 -1.49
N MET A 271 26.79 -6.73 -1.58
CA MET A 271 26.09 -6.01 -0.52
C MET A 271 25.30 -7.01 0.33
N VAL A 272 25.41 -6.91 1.65
CA VAL A 272 24.71 -7.79 2.60
C VAL A 272 23.60 -7.00 3.26
N CYS A 273 22.36 -7.49 3.19
CA CYS A 273 21.28 -7.03 4.05
C CYS A 273 20.63 -8.26 4.68
N SER A 274 20.93 -8.49 5.96
CA SER A 274 20.52 -9.67 6.72
C SER A 274 20.01 -9.27 8.09
N VAL A 275 18.97 -9.96 8.58
CA VAL A 275 18.40 -9.80 9.92
C VAL A 275 19.00 -10.88 10.82
N PRO A 276 20.00 -10.57 11.68
CA PRO A 276 20.71 -11.60 12.44
C PRO A 276 19.79 -12.43 13.34
N GLU A 277 18.75 -11.80 13.89
CA GLU A 277 17.77 -12.39 14.82
C GLU A 277 16.90 -13.50 14.18
N TYR A 278 16.95 -13.66 12.85
CA TYR A 278 16.25 -14.71 12.10
C TYR A 278 17.15 -15.44 11.09
N GLU A 279 18.48 -15.22 11.13
CA GLU A 279 19.46 -15.60 10.08
C GLU A 279 19.08 -15.15 8.64
N LEU A 280 18.12 -14.23 8.52
CA LEU A 280 17.36 -14.02 7.29
C LEU A 280 18.07 -13.06 6.35
N HIS A 281 18.53 -13.56 5.21
CA HIS A 281 19.19 -12.76 4.17
C HIS A 281 18.17 -12.27 3.11
N LEU A 282 18.12 -10.95 2.89
CA LEU A 282 17.31 -10.32 1.86
C LEU A 282 18.19 -9.97 0.65
N ASN A 283 18.42 -10.96 -0.22
CA ASN A 283 19.40 -10.85 -1.29
C ASN A 283 18.92 -10.09 -2.54
N VAL A 284 17.64 -9.71 -2.65
CA VAL A 284 17.08 -9.02 -3.82
C VAL A 284 16.98 -7.53 -3.55
N LEU A 285 17.88 -6.75 -4.13
CA LEU A 285 17.82 -5.30 -4.14
C LEU A 285 16.70 -4.84 -5.10
N ARG A 286 15.87 -3.91 -4.66
CA ARG A 286 14.72 -3.35 -5.40
C ARG A 286 14.88 -1.89 -5.76
N ASP A 287 15.52 -1.11 -4.88
CA ASP A 287 15.76 0.32 -5.09
C ASP A 287 16.99 0.80 -4.31
N VAL A 288 17.63 1.88 -4.77
CA VAL A 288 18.75 2.54 -4.06
C VAL A 288 18.60 4.06 -4.14
N PHE A 289 18.72 4.71 -2.99
CA PHE A 289 18.91 6.15 -2.89
C PHE A 289 20.30 6.46 -2.31
N VAL A 290 20.97 7.50 -2.82
CA VAL A 290 22.31 7.90 -2.36
C VAL A 290 22.26 9.31 -1.80
N LEU A 291 22.36 9.39 -0.47
CA LEU A 291 22.36 10.64 0.27
C LEU A 291 23.77 11.23 0.24
N GLN A 292 24.03 12.04 -0.79
CA GLN A 292 25.28 12.79 -0.92
C GLN A 292 25.36 13.89 0.16
N ASN A 293 26.50 13.97 0.84
CA ASN A 293 26.80 15.01 1.82
C ASN A 293 27.79 16.02 1.23
N ARG A 294 28.06 17.13 1.93
CA ARG A 294 29.01 18.17 1.48
C ARG A 294 30.42 17.63 1.22
N ASP A 295 30.82 16.62 2.00
CA ASP A 295 31.96 15.76 1.70
C ASP A 295 31.42 14.45 1.08
N VAL A 296 31.92 14.12 -0.11
CA VAL A 296 31.55 12.92 -0.85
C VAL A 296 31.89 11.65 -0.06
N HIS A 297 33.00 11.61 0.68
CA HIS A 297 33.41 10.43 1.47
C HIS A 297 32.45 10.11 2.62
N SER A 298 31.70 11.11 3.10
CA SER A 298 30.64 10.95 4.09
C SER A 298 29.27 10.56 3.51
N SER A 299 29.16 10.26 2.21
CA SER A 299 27.89 9.85 1.56
C SER A 299 27.39 8.48 2.07
N ILE A 300 26.06 8.32 2.13
CA ILE A 300 25.40 7.10 2.61
C ILE A 300 24.48 6.52 1.53
N PHE A 301 24.61 5.23 1.24
CA PHE A 301 23.74 4.48 0.34
C PHE A 301 22.62 3.82 1.15
N TYR A 302 21.37 4.06 0.76
CA TYR A 302 20.17 3.42 1.32
C TYR A 302 19.63 2.43 0.28
N GLY A 303 19.71 1.13 0.57
CA GLY A 303 19.14 0.09 -0.28
C GLY A 303 17.84 -0.48 0.29
N VAL A 304 16.85 -0.69 -0.58
CA VAL A 304 15.63 -1.45 -0.27
C VAL A 304 15.81 -2.89 -0.74
N PHE A 305 15.75 -3.82 0.20
CA PHE A 305 15.97 -5.24 -0.03
C PHE A 305 14.71 -6.06 0.24
N GLY A 306 14.53 -7.13 -0.53
CA GLY A 306 13.43 -8.09 -0.41
C GLY A 306 13.89 -9.54 -0.48
N LEU A 307 12.94 -10.45 -0.26
CA LEU A 307 13.16 -11.88 -0.38
C LEU A 307 13.16 -12.34 -1.85
N GLU A 308 13.87 -13.43 -2.13
CA GLU A 308 13.82 -14.13 -3.44
C GLU A 308 12.46 -14.86 -3.63
N TRP A 309 11.81 -15.24 -2.53
CA TRP A 309 10.48 -15.86 -2.52
C TRP A 309 9.35 -14.83 -2.68
N LYS A 310 8.84 -14.67 -3.91
CA LYS A 310 7.78 -13.70 -4.25
C LYS A 310 6.50 -13.82 -3.40
N ASN A 311 6.21 -14.99 -2.85
CA ASN A 311 4.97 -15.26 -2.10
C ASN A 311 4.99 -14.71 -0.66
N ILE A 312 6.13 -14.21 -0.17
CA ILE A 312 6.28 -13.68 1.19
C ILE A 312 6.59 -12.18 1.11
N LYS A 313 5.61 -11.32 1.43
CA LYS A 313 5.84 -9.87 1.55
C LYS A 313 6.72 -9.59 2.78
N ALA A 314 7.99 -9.28 2.54
CA ALA A 314 8.89 -8.73 3.55
C ALA A 314 9.93 -7.83 2.89
N SER A 315 10.37 -6.79 3.61
CA SER A 315 11.38 -5.85 3.13
C SER A 315 12.30 -5.40 4.27
N ALA A 316 13.54 -5.06 3.91
CA ALA A 316 14.51 -4.44 4.79
C ALA A 316 15.11 -3.19 4.13
N ILE A 317 15.47 -2.21 4.96
CA ILE A 317 16.26 -1.04 4.55
C ILE A 317 17.63 -1.19 5.19
N CYS A 318 18.68 -1.14 4.38
CA CYS A 318 20.07 -1.18 4.86
C CYS A 318 20.82 0.10 4.43
N GLN A 319 21.52 0.72 5.38
CA GLN A 319 22.45 1.83 5.16
C GLN A 319 23.87 1.30 4.94
N TYR A 320 24.64 1.92 4.04
CA TYR A 320 26.05 1.62 3.81
C TYR A 320 26.83 2.93 3.64
N ALA A 321 27.96 3.10 4.33
CA ALA A 321 28.82 4.27 4.14
C ALA A 321 29.71 4.10 2.90
N LEU A 322 29.94 5.17 2.14
CA LEU A 322 30.85 5.13 0.98
C LEU A 322 32.25 4.65 1.38
N SER A 323 32.75 5.08 2.54
CA SER A 323 34.07 4.67 3.03
C SER A 323 34.18 3.16 3.30
N ASP A 324 33.10 2.46 3.65
CA ASP A 324 33.12 0.99 3.80
C ASP A 324 33.09 0.28 2.44
N VAL A 325 32.38 0.86 1.46
CA VAL A 325 32.43 0.40 0.05
C VAL A 325 33.84 0.60 -0.54
N GLN A 326 34.49 1.73 -0.28
CA GLN A 326 35.86 2.03 -0.71
C GLN A 326 36.86 1.00 -0.11
N LYS A 327 36.84 0.78 1.22
CA LYS A 327 37.66 -0.26 1.89
C LYS A 327 37.49 -1.65 1.29
N VAL A 328 36.28 -2.03 0.88
CA VAL A 328 36.04 -3.33 0.24
C VAL A 328 36.66 -3.41 -1.17
N PHE A 329 36.64 -2.32 -1.95
CA PHE A 329 37.34 -2.25 -3.24
C PHE A 329 38.88 -2.14 -3.10
N GLU A 330 39.39 -1.76 -1.94
CA GLU A 330 40.81 -1.79 -1.55
C GLU A 330 41.25 -3.15 -0.96
N GLY A 331 40.30 -3.99 -0.55
CA GLY A 331 40.52 -5.31 0.03
C GLY A 331 40.98 -6.41 -0.96
N PRO A 332 41.03 -7.67 -0.52
CA PRO A 332 41.42 -8.80 -1.36
C PRO A 332 40.36 -9.12 -2.43
N TYR A 333 40.82 -9.67 -3.56
CA TYR A 333 39.97 -10.07 -4.69
C TYR A 333 39.51 -11.54 -4.55
N MET A 334 38.52 -11.95 -5.34
CA MET A 334 38.13 -13.35 -5.51
C MET A 334 38.74 -13.96 -6.78
N GLU A 335 39.27 -15.17 -6.67
CA GLU A 335 39.72 -16.01 -7.78
C GLU A 335 38.87 -17.30 -7.88
N VAL A 336 38.81 -17.92 -9.06
CA VAL A 336 38.25 -19.25 -9.28
C VAL A 336 39.37 -20.26 -9.43
N LEU A 337 39.54 -21.14 -8.44
CA LEU A 337 40.52 -22.23 -8.44
C LEU A 337 39.80 -23.58 -8.29
N ASP A 338 40.08 -24.53 -9.16
CA ASP A 338 39.40 -25.84 -9.24
C ASP A 338 37.87 -25.74 -9.31
N SER A 339 37.37 -24.77 -10.10
CA SER A 339 35.95 -24.40 -10.20
C SER A 339 35.29 -23.95 -8.88
N LYS A 340 36.10 -23.59 -7.87
CA LYS A 340 35.64 -23.05 -6.58
C LYS A 340 36.14 -21.62 -6.39
N TRP A 341 35.24 -20.76 -5.95
CA TRP A 341 35.54 -19.37 -5.60
C TRP A 341 36.27 -19.29 -4.26
N ARG A 342 37.39 -18.57 -4.21
CA ARG A 342 38.19 -18.35 -2.99
C ARG A 342 38.80 -16.94 -3.00
N GLU A 343 39.25 -16.48 -1.84
CA GLU A 343 40.04 -15.26 -1.70
C GLU A 343 41.41 -15.42 -2.39
N TYR A 344 41.80 -14.41 -3.17
CA TYR A 344 43.11 -14.32 -3.81
C TYR A 344 44.17 -13.84 -2.81
N THR A 345 45.07 -14.75 -2.44
CA THR A 345 46.15 -14.51 -1.46
C THR A 345 47.54 -14.33 -2.11
N GLY A 346 47.60 -14.27 -3.45
CA GLY A 346 48.85 -14.07 -4.20
C GLY A 346 49.27 -12.60 -4.30
N LYS A 347 50.33 -12.33 -5.08
CA LYS A 347 50.82 -10.96 -5.30
C LYS A 347 49.96 -10.22 -6.32
N VAL A 348 49.18 -9.25 -5.85
CA VAL A 348 48.51 -8.24 -6.69
C VAL A 348 49.58 -7.43 -7.47
N PRO A 349 49.40 -7.17 -8.78
CA PRO A 349 50.31 -6.36 -9.57
C PRO A 349 50.10 -4.86 -9.34
N GLU A 350 51.09 -4.03 -9.70
CA GLU A 350 51.01 -2.57 -9.60
C GLU A 350 51.07 -1.89 -10.99
N PRO A 351 50.32 -0.80 -11.23
CA PRO A 351 49.30 -0.20 -10.34
C PRO A 351 48.13 -1.15 -10.04
N ARG A 352 47.58 -1.06 -8.82
CA ARG A 352 46.49 -1.91 -8.33
C ARG A 352 45.32 -2.04 -9.34
N PRO A 353 44.97 -3.26 -9.79
CA PRO A 353 43.84 -3.50 -10.69
C PRO A 353 42.52 -2.89 -10.20
N GLY A 354 41.87 -2.08 -11.03
CA GLY A 354 40.62 -1.40 -10.66
C GLY A 354 40.77 -0.04 -9.96
N SER A 355 42.01 0.45 -9.74
CA SER A 355 42.24 1.86 -9.34
C SER A 355 42.07 2.81 -10.52
N CYS A 356 41.71 4.06 -10.25
CA CYS A 356 41.77 5.13 -11.25
C CYS A 356 43.22 5.61 -11.48
N ILE A 357 43.44 6.47 -12.47
CA ILE A 357 44.75 7.06 -12.72
C ILE A 357 44.96 8.24 -11.77
N THR A 358 45.94 8.12 -10.86
CA THR A 358 46.29 9.11 -9.84
C THR A 358 47.53 9.90 -10.25
N ASP A 359 47.89 10.95 -9.52
CA ASP A 359 49.12 11.72 -9.78
C ASP A 359 50.40 10.88 -9.60
N LEU A 360 50.36 9.89 -8.71
CA LEU A 360 51.43 8.90 -8.57
C LEU A 360 51.57 8.05 -9.85
N HIS A 361 50.46 7.67 -10.48
CA HIS A 361 50.49 6.91 -11.75
C HIS A 361 51.02 7.81 -12.89
N ARG A 362 50.58 9.06 -12.96
CA ARG A 362 51.07 10.08 -13.92
C ARG A 362 52.58 10.32 -13.77
N SER A 363 53.09 10.40 -12.54
CA SER A 363 54.53 10.59 -12.27
C SER A 363 55.41 9.44 -12.77
N HIS A 364 54.85 8.24 -12.92
CA HIS A 364 55.50 7.07 -13.51
C HIS A 364 55.18 6.88 -15.01
N GLY A 365 54.60 7.88 -15.67
CA GLY A 365 54.31 7.89 -17.11
C GLY A 365 52.99 7.22 -17.52
N ILE A 366 52.17 6.77 -16.56
CA ILE A 366 50.84 6.19 -16.82
C ILE A 366 49.82 7.34 -16.77
N ASN A 367 49.48 7.88 -17.93
CA ASN A 367 48.58 9.03 -18.07
C ASN A 367 47.13 8.62 -18.32
N SER A 368 46.92 7.43 -18.88
CA SER A 368 45.61 6.84 -19.19
C SER A 368 45.57 5.36 -18.84
N SER A 369 44.36 4.80 -18.70
CA SER A 369 44.10 3.34 -18.66
C SER A 369 44.77 2.55 -19.79
N ARG A 370 45.08 3.19 -20.93
CA ARG A 370 45.80 2.58 -22.06
C ARG A 370 47.28 2.33 -21.79
N ASP A 371 47.87 3.10 -20.88
CA ASP A 371 49.28 2.99 -20.49
C ASP A 371 49.49 1.93 -19.39
N LEU A 372 48.41 1.33 -18.88
CA LEU A 372 48.47 0.29 -17.85
C LEU A 372 49.17 -0.99 -18.37
N PRO A 373 50.08 -1.58 -17.57
CA PRO A 373 50.74 -2.83 -17.93
C PRO A 373 49.80 -4.00 -18.24
N ASP A 374 50.11 -4.79 -19.27
CA ASP A 374 49.30 -5.94 -19.71
C ASP A 374 49.06 -7.00 -18.60
N ASN A 375 49.93 -7.10 -17.59
CA ASN A 375 49.71 -7.97 -16.42
C ASN A 375 48.66 -7.42 -15.45
N VAL A 376 48.61 -6.10 -15.23
CA VAL A 376 47.54 -5.42 -14.45
C VAL A 376 46.19 -5.63 -15.14
N LEU A 377 46.14 -5.41 -16.46
CA LEU A 377 44.94 -5.59 -17.27
C LEU A 377 44.50 -7.06 -17.34
N THR A 378 45.44 -8.01 -17.42
CA THR A 378 45.14 -9.44 -17.38
C THR A 378 44.61 -9.87 -16.02
N PHE A 379 45.11 -9.28 -14.93
CA PHE A 379 44.59 -9.52 -13.58
C PHE A 379 43.16 -8.98 -13.44
N ALA A 380 42.92 -7.71 -13.81
CA ALA A 380 41.59 -7.09 -13.79
C ALA A 380 40.55 -7.91 -14.57
N ARG A 381 40.93 -8.44 -15.75
CA ARG A 381 40.05 -9.28 -16.57
C ARG A 381 39.55 -10.55 -15.87
N ARG A 382 40.34 -11.10 -14.95
CA ARG A 382 40.07 -12.35 -14.21
C ARG A 382 39.47 -12.13 -12.82
N HIS A 383 39.75 -11.00 -12.18
CA HIS A 383 39.40 -10.71 -10.78
C HIS A 383 38.45 -9.50 -10.64
N PRO A 384 37.26 -9.49 -11.27
CA PRO A 384 36.32 -8.36 -11.19
C PRO A 384 35.55 -8.33 -9.86
N LEU A 385 35.65 -9.36 -9.01
CA LEU A 385 34.88 -9.53 -7.77
C LEU A 385 35.79 -9.39 -6.55
N MET A 386 35.37 -8.59 -5.56
CA MET A 386 36.05 -8.49 -4.26
C MET A 386 35.64 -9.63 -3.33
N ALA A 387 36.56 -10.07 -2.45
CA ALA A 387 36.31 -11.15 -1.48
C ALA A 387 35.57 -10.65 -0.22
N ASN A 388 35.95 -9.46 0.25
CA ASN A 388 35.24 -8.80 1.33
C ASN A 388 33.84 -8.38 0.89
N GLN A 389 32.89 -8.41 1.83
CA GLN A 389 31.49 -8.06 1.59
C GLN A 389 31.19 -6.71 2.23
N VAL A 390 30.38 -5.89 1.57
CA VAL A 390 29.89 -4.62 2.10
C VAL A 390 28.74 -4.93 3.07
N HIS A 391 29.04 -4.88 4.36
CA HIS A 391 28.06 -5.00 5.44
C HIS A 391 27.37 -3.66 5.72
N PRO A 392 26.13 -3.68 6.23
CA PRO A 392 25.39 -2.46 6.53
C PRO A 392 25.91 -1.80 7.81
N MET A 393 25.64 -0.52 8.00
CA MET A 393 26.03 0.23 9.18
C MET A 393 25.41 -0.40 10.44
N GLY A 394 26.25 -0.88 11.36
CA GLY A 394 25.81 -1.64 12.55
C GLY A 394 25.56 -3.14 12.33
N VAL A 395 25.87 -3.67 11.14
CA VAL A 395 25.76 -5.10 10.76
C VAL A 395 24.33 -5.69 10.88
N ARG A 396 23.32 -4.82 10.84
CA ARG A 396 21.88 -5.13 10.77
C ARG A 396 21.19 -4.12 9.84
N PRO A 397 19.96 -4.38 9.36
CA PRO A 397 19.17 -3.34 8.70
C PRO A 397 18.82 -2.19 9.66
N LEU A 398 18.62 -1.01 9.07
CA LEU A 398 18.02 0.16 9.70
C LEU A 398 16.54 -0.11 10.06
N MET A 399 15.83 -0.88 9.21
CA MET A 399 14.46 -1.31 9.48
C MET A 399 14.18 -2.63 8.75
N PHE A 400 13.49 -3.56 9.42
CA PHE A 400 12.91 -4.77 8.80
C PHE A 400 11.39 -4.76 9.00
N LYS A 401 10.62 -5.03 7.95
CA LYS A 401 9.15 -5.02 7.99
C LYS A 401 8.57 -6.25 7.30
N ARG A 402 7.82 -7.05 8.07
CA ARG A 402 6.95 -8.12 7.58
C ARG A 402 5.63 -7.55 7.03
N SER A 403 5.03 -8.29 6.10
CA SER A 403 3.76 -8.03 5.41
C SER A 403 3.73 -6.78 4.52
N VAL A 404 4.89 -6.21 4.21
CA VAL A 404 5.04 -5.03 3.32
C VAL A 404 6.13 -5.31 2.29
N ASN A 405 5.90 -4.88 1.05
CA ASN A 405 6.87 -4.90 -0.02
C ASN A 405 7.18 -3.45 -0.42
N TYR A 406 8.28 -2.89 0.09
CA TYR A 406 8.79 -1.62 -0.43
C TYR A 406 9.45 -1.84 -1.80
N VAL A 407 9.29 -0.86 -2.70
CA VAL A 407 9.77 -0.87 -4.09
C VAL A 407 10.45 0.44 -4.51
N LYS A 408 10.25 1.54 -3.76
CA LYS A 408 10.93 2.82 -3.98
C LYS A 408 11.31 3.48 -2.65
N ILE A 409 12.43 4.20 -2.63
CA ILE A 409 12.91 5.01 -1.48
C ILE A 409 13.44 6.37 -1.96
N VAL A 410 13.09 7.43 -1.22
CA VAL A 410 13.80 8.72 -1.27
C VAL A 410 14.12 9.13 0.16
N VAL A 411 15.30 9.72 0.37
CA VAL A 411 15.77 10.14 1.70
C VAL A 411 16.07 11.63 1.70
N HIS A 412 15.50 12.34 2.67
CA HIS A 412 15.62 13.79 2.86
C HIS A 412 16.28 14.10 4.21
N LYS A 413 16.86 15.30 4.35
CA LYS A 413 17.37 15.82 5.64
C LYS A 413 16.62 17.09 6.01
N GLU A 414 15.86 17.04 7.10
CA GLU A 414 15.13 18.20 7.61
C GLU A 414 15.78 18.77 8.87
N LEU A 415 15.85 20.11 8.97
CA LEU A 415 16.27 20.81 10.17
C LEU A 415 15.07 21.03 11.08
N ALA A 416 15.07 20.40 12.26
CA ALA A 416 13.97 20.48 13.22
C ALA A 416 14.06 21.71 14.15
N LEU A 417 13.00 21.93 14.94
CA LEU A 417 12.89 23.05 15.91
C LEU A 417 13.94 22.96 17.06
N ASP A 418 14.50 21.78 17.30
CA ASP A 418 15.60 21.57 18.26
C ASP A 418 16.99 21.92 17.68
N GLY A 419 17.06 22.33 16.41
CA GLY A 419 18.30 22.65 15.70
C GLY A 419 19.07 21.45 15.15
N ASN A 420 18.55 20.22 15.31
CA ASN A 420 19.19 19.01 14.77
C ASN A 420 18.68 18.69 13.35
N LEU A 421 19.54 18.07 12.55
CA LEU A 421 19.17 17.52 11.24
C LEU A 421 18.70 16.07 11.40
N TYR A 422 17.44 15.80 11.06
CA TYR A 422 16.85 14.46 11.06
C TYR A 422 16.77 13.90 9.64
N THR A 423 17.03 12.59 9.51
CA THR A 423 16.85 11.85 8.26
C THR A 423 15.39 11.43 8.13
N VAL A 424 14.71 11.87 7.08
CA VAL A 424 13.33 11.47 6.73
C VAL A 424 13.37 10.51 5.55
N LEU A 425 12.64 9.40 5.66
CA LEU A 425 12.51 8.37 4.64
C LEU A 425 11.10 8.40 4.05
N PHE A 426 11.01 8.47 2.72
CA PHE A 426 9.77 8.31 1.96
C PHE A 426 9.83 6.96 1.23
N LEU A 427 8.87 6.07 1.50
CA LEU A 427 8.92 4.66 1.11
C LEU A 427 7.68 4.25 0.30
N GLY A 428 7.85 3.97 -0.99
CA GLY A 428 6.78 3.48 -1.88
C GLY A 428 6.63 1.95 -1.84
N THR A 429 5.39 1.45 -1.91
CA THR A 429 5.05 0.01 -1.84
C THR A 429 4.57 -0.57 -3.18
N ASP A 430 4.50 -1.90 -3.27
CA ASP A 430 3.98 -2.64 -4.44
C ASP A 430 2.44 -2.57 -4.60
N ASP A 431 1.73 -1.99 -3.63
CA ASP A 431 0.27 -1.81 -3.62
C ASP A 431 -0.21 -0.34 -3.49
N GLY A 432 0.71 0.63 -3.54
CA GLY A 432 0.38 2.05 -3.79
C GLY A 432 0.36 2.95 -2.55
N TRP A 433 0.80 2.45 -1.41
CA TRP A 433 1.06 3.24 -0.20
C TRP A 433 2.42 3.95 -0.30
N LEU A 434 2.46 5.19 0.19
CA LEU A 434 3.68 5.88 0.62
C LEU A 434 3.73 5.87 2.15
N HIS A 435 4.81 5.38 2.76
CA HIS A 435 5.05 5.57 4.19
C HIS A 435 6.06 6.72 4.37
N ARG A 436 5.75 7.70 5.24
CA ARG A 436 6.74 8.66 5.76
C ARG A 436 7.30 8.13 7.08
N ALA A 437 8.61 8.18 7.25
CA ALA A 437 9.28 7.77 8.48
C ALA A 437 10.47 8.68 8.81
N VAL A 438 10.91 8.68 10.07
CA VAL A 438 12.08 9.43 10.55
C VAL A 438 13.05 8.50 11.27
N GLU A 439 14.34 8.67 11.02
CA GLU A 439 15.40 7.97 11.76
C GLU A 439 15.64 8.65 13.12
N ILE A 440 15.52 7.88 14.19
CA ILE A 440 15.71 8.32 15.57
C ILE A 440 16.62 7.29 16.25
N ASN A 441 17.82 7.72 16.67
CA ASN A 441 18.79 6.87 17.39
C ASN A 441 19.18 5.55 16.66
N ARG A 442 19.14 5.54 15.32
CA ARG A 442 19.36 4.40 14.40
C ARG A 442 18.22 3.37 14.31
N ASP A 443 17.06 3.64 14.90
CA ASP A 443 15.81 2.96 14.56
C ASP A 443 14.91 3.92 13.75
N VAL A 444 13.84 3.42 13.11
CA VAL A 444 13.01 4.20 12.18
C VAL A 444 11.56 4.26 12.65
N HIS A 445 11.10 5.44 13.09
CA HIS A 445 9.71 5.68 13.47
C HIS A 445 8.87 6.02 12.23
N ILE A 446 7.86 5.19 11.91
CA ILE A 446 6.93 5.45 10.81
C ILE A 446 5.86 6.44 11.28
N ILE A 447 5.80 7.61 10.65
CA ILE A 447 4.95 8.77 11.02
C ILE A 447 3.53 8.63 10.45
N GLU A 448 3.39 8.21 9.19
CA GLU A 448 2.09 7.85 8.61
C GLU A 448 2.24 6.95 7.37
N GLU A 449 1.18 6.20 7.04
CA GLU A 449 0.99 5.53 5.75
C GLU A 449 -0.13 6.23 4.96
N LEU A 450 0.12 6.52 3.67
CA LEU A 450 -0.78 7.26 2.79
C LEU A 450 -1.06 6.45 1.52
N GLN A 451 -2.30 6.07 1.27
CA GLN A 451 -2.66 5.42 0.01
C GLN A 451 -2.69 6.47 -1.11
N MET A 452 -1.74 6.39 -2.05
CA MET A 452 -1.60 7.39 -3.10
C MET A 452 -2.58 7.21 -4.26
N PHE A 453 -3.08 6.00 -4.49
CA PHE A 453 -3.97 5.67 -5.62
C PHE A 453 -5.20 4.90 -5.16
N ASN A 454 -6.39 5.24 -5.68
CA ASN A 454 -7.65 4.61 -5.26
C ASN A 454 -7.64 3.09 -5.52
N GLU A 455 -7.21 2.69 -6.72
CA GLU A 455 -6.92 1.28 -7.05
C GLU A 455 -5.47 0.93 -6.66
N PRO A 456 -5.23 -0.17 -5.91
CA PRO A 456 -3.89 -0.60 -5.52
C PRO A 456 -2.97 -0.89 -6.72
N GLN A 457 -1.79 -0.26 -6.72
CA GLN A 457 -0.83 -0.33 -7.83
C GLN A 457 0.59 0.02 -7.37
N PRO A 458 1.65 -0.61 -7.91
CA PRO A 458 3.01 -0.43 -7.43
C PRO A 458 3.56 0.96 -7.74
N VAL A 459 4.15 1.62 -6.74
CA VAL A 459 4.88 2.87 -6.92
C VAL A 459 6.07 2.64 -7.85
N GLN A 460 6.01 3.18 -9.07
CA GLN A 460 7.04 2.99 -10.09
C GLN A 460 8.18 4.01 -9.94
N SER A 461 7.84 5.23 -9.53
CA SER A 461 8.77 6.36 -9.41
C SER A 461 8.42 7.22 -8.19
N LEU A 462 9.45 7.80 -7.57
CA LEU A 462 9.33 8.60 -6.36
C LEU A 462 10.41 9.69 -6.40
N LEU A 463 10.01 10.96 -6.23
CA LEU A 463 10.91 12.12 -6.12
C LEU A 463 10.44 13.05 -4.99
N VAL A 464 11.35 13.88 -4.50
CA VAL A 464 11.09 14.88 -3.45
C VAL A 464 11.70 16.23 -3.86
N SER A 465 10.89 17.29 -3.81
CA SER A 465 11.28 18.69 -3.98
C SER A 465 11.49 19.32 -2.62
N SER A 466 12.73 19.72 -2.31
CA SER A 466 13.03 20.43 -1.06
C SER A 466 12.57 21.88 -1.12
N ALA A 467 12.57 22.51 -2.31
CA ALA A 467 12.16 23.90 -2.47
C ALA A 467 10.65 24.09 -2.28
N LEU A 468 9.83 23.18 -2.82
CA LEU A 468 8.36 23.25 -2.77
C LEU A 468 7.72 22.30 -1.76
N ARG A 469 8.53 21.74 -0.85
CA ARG A 469 8.09 20.82 0.22
C ARG A 469 7.15 19.71 -0.29
N SER A 470 7.43 19.20 -1.48
CA SER A 470 6.53 18.31 -2.24
C SER A 470 7.15 16.94 -2.52
N VAL A 471 6.33 15.91 -2.60
CA VAL A 471 6.66 14.53 -2.95
C VAL A 471 5.88 14.14 -4.19
N TYR A 472 6.57 13.62 -5.22
CA TYR A 472 5.97 13.20 -6.48
C TYR A 472 6.04 11.67 -6.60
N VAL A 473 4.89 11.04 -6.81
CA VAL A 473 4.71 9.57 -6.82
C VAL A 473 4.10 9.16 -8.15
N GLY A 474 4.84 8.45 -9.00
CA GLY A 474 4.35 7.97 -10.30
C GLY A 474 4.06 6.47 -10.30
N SER A 475 3.01 6.08 -11.03
CA SER A 475 2.53 4.70 -11.11
C SER A 475 1.85 4.43 -12.48
N TYR A 476 1.22 3.26 -12.65
CA TYR A 476 0.50 2.90 -13.88
C TYR A 476 -0.58 3.91 -14.29
N SER A 477 -1.37 4.46 -13.37
CA SER A 477 -2.55 5.30 -13.69
C SER A 477 -2.34 6.82 -13.54
N GLY A 478 -1.11 7.29 -13.32
CA GLY A 478 -0.84 8.73 -13.20
C GLY A 478 0.35 9.08 -12.30
N VAL A 479 0.49 10.38 -12.03
CA VAL A 479 1.41 10.97 -11.06
C VAL A 479 0.61 11.69 -9.97
N VAL A 480 1.06 11.59 -8.73
CA VAL A 480 0.47 12.24 -7.55
C VAL A 480 1.51 13.17 -6.95
N GLN A 481 1.13 14.41 -6.67
CA GLN A 481 1.92 15.36 -5.89
C GLN A 481 1.26 15.46 -4.52
N ALA A 482 2.04 15.26 -3.46
CA ALA A 482 1.63 15.41 -2.07
C ALA A 482 2.60 16.34 -1.33
N PRO A 483 2.18 17.07 -0.28
CA PRO A 483 3.11 17.77 0.58
C PRO A 483 3.95 16.78 1.39
N MET A 484 5.17 17.17 1.80
CA MET A 484 6.04 16.32 2.64
C MET A 484 5.39 15.95 3.98
N SER A 485 4.57 16.85 4.54
CA SER A 485 3.70 16.60 5.69
C SER A 485 2.45 17.48 5.63
N SER A 486 1.45 17.15 6.45
CA SER A 486 0.17 17.84 6.54
C SER A 486 -0.16 18.15 7.99
N CYS A 487 0.65 18.99 8.64
CA CYS A 487 0.62 19.24 10.09
C CYS A 487 -0.78 19.58 10.64
N HIS A 488 -1.62 20.24 9.84
CA HIS A 488 -3.02 20.57 10.17
C HIS A 488 -3.91 19.34 10.50
N ARG A 489 -3.48 18.13 10.13
CA ARG A 489 -4.15 16.87 10.50
C ARG A 489 -4.01 16.54 12.00
N TYR A 490 -2.96 17.02 12.66
CA TYR A 490 -2.71 16.77 14.07
C TYR A 490 -3.51 17.77 14.93
N THR A 491 -4.75 17.39 15.24
CA THR A 491 -5.76 18.31 15.81
C THR A 491 -5.50 18.78 17.25
N SER A 492 -4.60 18.12 17.98
CA SER A 492 -4.22 18.48 19.35
C SER A 492 -2.70 18.56 19.52
N CYS A 493 -2.25 19.19 20.62
CA CYS A 493 -0.83 19.24 20.94
C CYS A 493 -0.22 17.84 21.04
N TYR A 494 -0.93 16.89 21.65
CA TYR A 494 -0.44 15.54 21.79
C TYR A 494 -0.44 14.78 20.47
N ASP A 495 -1.42 14.96 19.56
CA ASP A 495 -1.31 14.42 18.19
C ASP A 495 -0.04 14.95 17.50
N CYS A 496 0.20 16.26 17.62
CA CYS A 496 1.32 16.97 16.99
C CYS A 496 2.66 16.46 17.50
N VAL A 497 2.80 16.30 18.83
CA VAL A 497 4.02 15.80 19.49
C VAL A 497 4.20 14.29 19.33
N PHE A 498 3.15 13.49 19.38
CA PHE A 498 3.20 12.03 19.24
C PHE A 498 3.53 11.61 17.79
N SER A 499 3.18 12.44 16.79
CA SER A 499 3.59 12.24 15.40
C SER A 499 5.11 12.07 15.23
N ARG A 500 5.89 12.76 16.08
CA ARG A 500 7.35 12.93 15.98
C ARG A 500 7.82 13.46 14.62
N ASP A 501 6.95 14.14 13.89
CA ASP A 501 7.25 14.62 12.54
C ASP A 501 8.22 15.81 12.56
N PRO A 502 9.42 15.71 11.94
CA PRO A 502 10.37 16.82 11.88
C PRO A 502 9.82 18.08 11.22
N PHE A 503 8.84 17.95 10.32
CA PHE A 503 8.21 19.07 9.63
C PHE A 503 7.23 19.86 10.50
N CYS A 504 6.71 19.28 11.59
CA CYS A 504 5.57 19.82 12.33
C CYS A 504 5.90 20.17 13.79
N GLY A 505 5.31 21.26 14.27
CA GLY A 505 5.38 21.66 15.68
C GLY A 505 4.10 22.37 16.14
N TRP A 506 3.87 22.41 17.44
CA TRP A 506 2.68 23.02 18.03
C TRP A 506 2.95 24.51 18.30
N ASP A 507 2.07 25.41 17.84
CA ASP A 507 2.20 26.87 18.01
C ASP A 507 1.61 27.41 19.33
N GLY A 508 1.01 26.52 20.13
CA GLY A 508 0.23 26.86 21.33
C GLY A 508 -1.28 26.61 21.16
N THR A 509 -1.78 26.61 19.93
CA THR A 509 -3.21 26.52 19.57
C THR A 509 -3.53 25.49 18.47
N VAL A 510 -2.63 25.30 17.51
CA VAL A 510 -2.73 24.34 16.39
C VAL A 510 -1.36 23.74 16.04
N CYS A 511 -1.36 22.61 15.33
CA CYS A 511 -0.15 22.02 14.78
C CYS A 511 0.15 22.62 13.39
N VAL A 512 1.35 23.16 13.22
CA VAL A 512 1.79 23.94 12.07
C VAL A 512 3.14 23.42 11.56
N GLU A 513 3.54 23.83 10.36
CA GLU A 513 4.92 23.63 9.92
C GLU A 513 5.89 24.39 10.84
N ILE A 514 7.06 23.83 11.14
CA ILE A 514 8.03 24.41 12.08
C ILE A 514 8.43 25.86 11.76
N PHE A 515 8.43 26.26 10.48
CA PHE A 515 8.73 27.62 10.02
C PHE A 515 7.63 28.63 10.39
N SER A 516 6.43 28.17 10.73
CA SER A 516 5.23 28.98 10.99
C SER A 516 5.00 29.26 12.48
N ARG A 517 6.03 29.75 13.19
CA ARG A 517 5.99 30.10 14.63
C ARG A 517 5.68 28.93 15.58
N ALA A 518 6.08 27.70 15.25
CA ALA A 518 6.00 26.58 16.18
C ALA A 518 6.76 26.87 17.48
N GLN A 519 6.16 26.55 18.63
CA GLN A 519 6.74 26.76 19.96
C GLN A 519 7.31 25.48 20.57
N SER A 520 6.79 24.30 20.19
CA SER A 520 7.21 23.02 20.77
C SER A 520 7.12 21.83 19.81
N GLN A 521 8.13 20.97 19.87
CA GLN A 521 8.29 19.74 19.09
C GLN A 521 9.18 18.77 19.92
N ASP A 522 9.00 17.45 19.82
CA ASP A 522 9.81 16.46 20.56
C ASP A 522 10.01 15.16 19.75
N ILE A 523 10.71 15.23 18.62
CA ILE A 523 10.92 14.08 17.71
C ILE A 523 11.51 12.87 18.45
N GLN A 524 12.47 13.09 19.35
CA GLN A 524 13.20 12.03 20.04
C GLN A 524 12.31 11.09 20.87
N LYS A 525 11.28 11.62 21.56
CA LYS A 525 10.47 10.86 22.51
C LYS A 525 8.97 10.97 22.30
N GLY A 526 8.49 12.02 21.65
CA GLY A 526 7.08 12.31 21.44
C GLY A 526 6.29 12.41 22.74
N VAL A 527 6.81 13.13 23.77
CA VAL A 527 6.08 13.33 25.04
C VAL A 527 6.20 14.73 25.64
N ARG A 528 7.16 15.56 25.21
CA ARG A 528 7.42 16.90 25.78
C ARG A 528 6.85 18.02 24.91
N GLY A 529 6.62 19.17 25.52
CA GLY A 529 6.18 20.40 24.84
C GLY A 529 4.74 20.81 25.15
N CYS A 530 3.86 19.83 25.34
CA CYS A 530 2.47 20.08 25.71
C CYS A 530 2.33 20.48 27.19
N LYS A 531 1.38 21.37 27.45
CA LYS A 531 0.82 21.64 28.79
C LYS A 531 -0.34 20.68 29.03
N GLU A 532 -0.78 20.54 30.29
CA GLU A 532 -1.98 19.79 30.66
C GLU A 532 -3.25 20.48 30.15
N ASN A 533 -3.55 20.32 28.86
CA ASN A 533 -4.85 20.66 28.30
C ASN A 533 -5.82 19.53 28.64
N SER A 534 -6.77 19.79 29.54
CA SER A 534 -8.02 19.03 29.58
C SER A 534 -8.68 19.16 28.20
N GLY A 535 -8.86 18.03 27.50
CA GLY A 535 -9.46 18.05 26.17
C GLY A 535 -10.91 18.55 26.21
N ASN A 536 -11.42 19.08 25.09
CA ASN A 536 -12.86 19.31 24.92
C ASN A 536 -13.56 17.95 24.72
N VAL A 537 -13.72 17.20 25.81
CA VAL A 537 -14.32 15.85 25.80
C VAL A 537 -15.81 15.95 25.45
N VAL A 538 -16.21 15.33 24.34
CA VAL A 538 -17.60 15.30 23.88
C VAL A 538 -18.38 14.29 24.73
N HIS A 539 -19.23 14.82 25.61
CA HIS A 539 -20.13 14.04 26.44
C HIS A 539 -21.32 13.51 25.64
N ARG A 540 -21.29 12.23 25.28
CA ARG A 540 -22.43 11.50 24.69
C ARG A 540 -23.25 10.86 25.82
N ARG A 541 -24.59 10.94 25.79
CA ARG A 541 -25.48 10.24 26.75
C ARG A 541 -26.19 9.09 26.05
N ARG A 542 -26.26 7.92 26.68
CA ARG A 542 -26.96 6.74 26.18
C ARG A 542 -27.90 6.14 27.24
N PHE A 543 -29.13 5.88 26.83
CA PHE A 543 -30.11 5.09 27.58
C PHE A 543 -30.09 3.67 27.02
N VAL A 544 -30.12 2.66 27.90
CA VAL A 544 -29.92 1.25 27.54
C VAL A 544 -30.87 0.38 28.38
N VAL A 545 -31.42 -0.69 27.78
CA VAL A 545 -32.28 -1.63 28.51
C VAL A 545 -31.39 -2.62 29.27
N SER A 546 -31.81 -3.00 30.49
CA SER A 546 -31.03 -3.95 31.29
C SER A 546 -31.02 -5.32 30.59
N GLY A 547 -29.84 -5.82 30.24
CA GLY A 547 -29.63 -7.04 29.46
C GLY A 547 -29.12 -6.83 28.04
N ASP A 548 -29.16 -5.60 27.50
CA ASP A 548 -28.58 -5.27 26.19
C ASP A 548 -27.03 -5.27 26.23
N ASP A 549 -26.40 -5.50 25.07
CA ASP A 549 -24.96 -5.27 24.90
C ASP A 549 -24.69 -3.87 24.34
N VAL A 550 -23.62 -3.20 24.80
CA VAL A 550 -23.34 -1.79 24.49
C VAL A 550 -21.89 -1.59 24.06
N LEU A 551 -21.66 -1.24 22.80
CA LEU A 551 -20.33 -0.81 22.34
C LEU A 551 -20.15 0.71 22.54
N LEU A 552 -19.39 1.08 23.57
CA LEU A 552 -18.89 2.45 23.77
C LEU A 552 -17.63 2.65 22.92
N GLN A 553 -17.77 3.35 21.80
CA GLN A 553 -16.66 3.60 20.87
C GLN A 553 -15.62 4.55 21.49
N CYS A 554 -14.34 4.23 21.27
CA CYS A 554 -13.23 5.15 21.48
C CYS A 554 -12.63 5.52 20.13
N GLU A 555 -12.45 6.82 19.91
CA GLU A 555 -11.91 7.39 18.68
C GLU A 555 -10.42 7.67 18.92
N LEU A 556 -9.58 6.64 18.71
CA LEU A 556 -8.13 6.75 18.77
C LEU A 556 -7.61 7.33 17.44
N HIS A 557 -6.79 8.39 17.50
CA HIS A 557 -6.16 8.97 16.32
C HIS A 557 -4.89 8.22 15.87
N SER A 558 -4.18 7.61 16.84
CA SER A 558 -2.96 6.82 16.64
C SER A 558 -3.24 5.31 16.65
N ASN A 559 -2.62 4.58 15.73
CA ASN A 559 -2.61 3.11 15.70
C ASN A 559 -1.53 2.47 16.60
N LEU A 560 -0.69 3.25 17.28
CA LEU A 560 0.17 2.79 18.38
C LEU A 560 -0.54 2.87 19.74
N ALA A 561 -1.46 3.81 19.90
CA ALA A 561 -2.15 4.07 21.14
C ALA A 561 -3.06 2.91 21.57
N THR A 562 -3.15 2.68 22.89
CA THR A 562 -4.06 1.69 23.49
C THR A 562 -5.16 2.38 24.30
N PRO A 563 -6.43 1.91 24.27
CA PRO A 563 -7.53 2.56 24.97
C PRO A 563 -7.60 2.12 26.44
N ARG A 564 -7.38 3.08 27.34
CA ARG A 564 -7.60 2.96 28.80
C ARG A 564 -8.99 3.48 29.14
N TRP A 565 -9.72 2.79 30.03
CA TRP A 565 -11.09 3.18 30.40
C TRP A 565 -11.26 3.39 31.91
N THR A 566 -12.03 4.42 32.27
CA THR A 566 -12.49 4.65 33.65
C THR A 566 -14.01 4.72 33.72
N LEU A 567 -14.60 4.19 34.79
CA LEU A 567 -15.99 4.36 35.18
C LEU A 567 -16.08 5.21 36.45
N ASN A 568 -16.80 6.33 36.40
CA ASN A 568 -16.98 7.27 37.51
C ASN A 568 -15.64 7.75 38.12
N GLY A 569 -14.58 7.83 37.30
CA GLY A 569 -13.23 8.21 37.71
C GLY A 569 -12.34 7.06 38.21
N ALA A 570 -12.91 5.91 38.56
CA ALA A 570 -12.15 4.70 38.89
C ALA A 570 -11.72 3.96 37.62
N GLU A 571 -10.51 3.38 37.61
CA GLU A 571 -10.03 2.57 36.50
C GLU A 571 -10.81 1.24 36.38
N LEU A 572 -11.24 0.92 35.17
CA LEU A 572 -12.07 -0.26 34.91
C LEU A 572 -11.18 -1.51 34.80
N GLN A 573 -11.11 -2.27 35.89
CA GLN A 573 -10.32 -3.50 35.96
C GLN A 573 -11.16 -4.75 35.72
N GLY A 574 -10.54 -5.76 35.08
CA GLY A 574 -11.11 -7.09 34.85
C GLY A 574 -11.67 -7.27 33.43
N PHE A 575 -10.86 -7.82 32.53
CA PHE A 575 -11.23 -8.09 31.13
C PHE A 575 -11.60 -9.56 30.86
N GLY A 576 -11.86 -10.33 31.92
CA GLY A 576 -12.31 -11.72 31.82
C GLY A 576 -13.81 -11.82 31.50
N LEU A 577 -14.23 -12.92 30.86
CA LEU A 577 -15.61 -13.19 30.42
C LEU A 577 -16.68 -13.05 31.52
N GLY A 578 -16.31 -13.23 32.80
CA GLY A 578 -17.21 -13.07 33.95
C GLY A 578 -17.46 -11.62 34.41
N SER A 579 -16.76 -10.62 33.87
CA SER A 579 -16.84 -9.22 34.33
C SER A 579 -18.02 -8.43 33.76
N GLY A 580 -18.61 -8.89 32.64
CA GLY A 580 -19.57 -8.08 31.86
C GLY A 580 -18.93 -6.96 31.04
N TYR A 581 -17.60 -6.96 30.87
CA TYR A 581 -16.84 -5.97 30.10
C TYR A 581 -15.79 -6.62 29.19
N ARG A 582 -15.57 -6.05 28.00
CA ARG A 582 -14.46 -6.42 27.10
C ARG A 582 -13.93 -5.20 26.34
N VAL A 583 -12.62 -4.98 26.38
CA VAL A 583 -11.93 -3.88 25.65
C VAL A 583 -11.29 -4.42 24.37
N GLY A 584 -11.22 -3.57 23.35
CA GLY A 584 -10.53 -3.81 22.08
C GLY A 584 -10.10 -2.48 21.46
N THR A 585 -9.47 -2.53 20.29
CA THR A 585 -9.01 -1.35 19.52
C THR A 585 -10.11 -0.31 19.26
N ASP A 586 -11.35 -0.80 19.16
CA ASP A 586 -12.49 -0.06 18.64
C ASP A 586 -13.35 0.60 19.73
N GLY A 587 -13.15 0.23 21.00
CA GLY A 587 -13.95 0.70 22.14
C GLY A 587 -14.03 -0.29 23.30
N LEU A 588 -15.00 -0.05 24.20
CA LEU A 588 -15.39 -0.91 25.31
C LEU A 588 -16.77 -1.51 25.01
N LEU A 589 -16.84 -2.84 24.95
CA LEU A 589 -18.10 -3.58 24.91
C LEU A 589 -18.54 -3.91 26.34
N ILE A 590 -19.74 -3.48 26.71
CA ILE A 590 -20.46 -3.90 27.92
C ILE A 590 -21.38 -5.05 27.50
N ILE A 591 -21.35 -6.17 28.23
CA ILE A 591 -22.09 -7.40 27.88
C ILE A 591 -23.19 -7.64 28.93
N GLY A 592 -24.44 -7.72 28.50
CA GLY A 592 -25.61 -7.91 29.35
C GLY A 592 -25.76 -6.80 30.41
N ALA A 593 -25.85 -5.56 29.95
CA ALA A 593 -25.74 -4.35 30.76
C ALA A 593 -26.65 -4.34 32.00
N ARG A 594 -26.08 -4.03 33.17
CA ARG A 594 -26.75 -4.10 34.48
C ARG A 594 -26.85 -2.70 35.13
N PRO A 595 -27.82 -2.46 36.03
CA PRO A 595 -27.95 -1.16 36.71
C PRO A 595 -26.67 -0.69 37.41
N GLN A 596 -25.91 -1.62 38.00
CA GLN A 596 -24.63 -1.38 38.69
C GLN A 596 -23.51 -0.89 37.75
N GLN A 597 -23.66 -1.08 36.44
CA GLN A 597 -22.73 -0.61 35.41
C GLN A 597 -23.12 0.79 34.87
N SER A 598 -24.15 1.44 35.42
CA SER A 598 -24.52 2.82 35.07
C SER A 598 -23.49 3.84 35.59
N GLY A 599 -23.26 4.93 34.85
CA GLY A 599 -22.30 5.96 35.23
C GLY A 599 -21.63 6.65 34.06
N SER A 600 -20.61 7.44 34.36
CA SER A 600 -19.78 8.16 33.37
C SER A 600 -18.55 7.32 33.01
N TYR A 601 -18.53 6.79 31.80
CA TYR A 601 -17.36 6.17 31.17
C TYR A 601 -16.53 7.24 30.47
N ARG A 602 -15.19 7.16 30.59
CA ARG A 602 -14.24 7.96 29.80
C ARG A 602 -13.17 7.05 29.22
N CYS A 603 -12.82 7.27 27.95
CA CYS A 603 -11.67 6.65 27.30
C CYS A 603 -10.47 7.61 27.32
N PHE A 604 -9.27 7.04 27.41
CA PHE A 604 -7.99 7.72 27.26
C PHE A 604 -7.14 6.98 26.25
N ALA A 605 -6.37 7.71 25.44
CA ALA A 605 -5.34 7.13 24.59
C ALA A 605 -4.06 7.01 25.42
N VAL A 606 -3.44 5.84 25.45
CA VAL A 606 -2.16 5.59 26.12
C VAL A 606 -1.11 5.22 25.08
N GLU A 607 -0.09 6.07 24.93
CA GLU A 607 1.05 5.87 24.05
C GLU A 607 2.33 6.39 24.73
N ASN A 608 3.47 5.72 24.55
CA ASN A 608 4.76 6.12 25.13
C ASN A 608 4.70 6.38 26.66
N SER A 609 3.91 5.57 27.38
CA SER A 609 3.56 5.71 28.80
C SER A 609 2.85 7.02 29.20
N THR A 610 2.49 7.86 28.23
CA THR A 610 1.70 9.08 28.41
C THR A 610 0.22 8.77 28.19
N THR A 611 -0.66 9.39 28.99
CA THR A 611 -2.12 9.20 28.92
C THR A 611 -2.77 10.51 28.52
N THR A 612 -3.63 10.51 27.50
CA THR A 612 -4.35 11.69 27.01
C THR A 612 -5.86 11.44 26.99
N ASP A 613 -6.67 12.45 27.34
CA ASP A 613 -8.14 12.38 27.18
C ASP A 613 -8.47 12.17 25.69
N THR A 614 -9.29 11.18 25.34
CA THR A 614 -9.88 11.13 23.99
C THR A 614 -11.15 11.98 23.92
N THR A 615 -11.64 12.20 22.71
CA THR A 615 -12.82 13.02 22.45
C THR A 615 -14.13 12.46 23.00
N THR A 616 -14.18 11.24 23.56
CA THR A 616 -15.44 10.59 23.99
C THR A 616 -15.54 10.27 25.49
N ALA A 617 -16.50 10.92 26.15
CA ALA A 617 -17.07 10.45 27.41
C ALA A 617 -18.52 9.98 27.18
N SER A 618 -18.91 8.87 27.79
CA SER A 618 -20.24 8.28 27.64
C SER A 618 -20.94 8.11 28.98
N SER A 619 -22.08 8.78 29.16
CA SER A 619 -22.96 8.57 30.32
C SER A 619 -23.95 7.45 30.01
N LEU A 620 -23.87 6.33 30.73
CA LEU A 620 -24.78 5.19 30.63
C LEU A 620 -25.84 5.25 31.74
N THR A 621 -27.10 5.05 31.38
CA THR A 621 -28.23 4.95 32.33
C THR A 621 -29.14 3.78 31.95
N ALA A 622 -29.26 2.80 32.85
CA ALA A 622 -30.15 1.64 32.70
C ALA A 622 -31.33 1.71 33.69
N HIS A 623 -32.54 1.98 33.17
CA HIS A 623 -33.79 2.01 33.93
C HIS A 623 -34.92 1.38 33.11
N MET A 624 -35.48 0.25 33.57
CA MET A 624 -36.72 -0.31 33.01
C MET A 624 -37.99 0.17 33.72
N GLU A 625 -37.93 0.32 35.06
CA GLU A 625 -39.12 0.46 35.91
C GLU A 625 -39.94 1.72 35.61
N ALA A 626 -39.30 2.89 35.54
CA ALA A 626 -40.01 4.17 35.41
C ALA A 626 -40.82 4.28 34.09
N VAL A 627 -40.27 3.79 32.97
CA VAL A 627 -40.94 3.83 31.67
C VAL A 627 -42.10 2.83 31.65
N TYR A 628 -41.90 1.62 32.17
CA TYR A 628 -42.93 0.58 32.22
C TYR A 628 -44.11 1.00 33.13
N ILE A 629 -43.82 1.52 34.33
CA ILE A 629 -44.82 2.05 35.27
C ILE A 629 -45.60 3.20 34.62
N SER A 630 -44.93 4.12 33.91
CA SER A 630 -45.61 5.23 33.22
C SER A 630 -46.52 4.73 32.10
N LEU A 631 -46.11 3.71 31.33
CA LEU A 631 -46.94 3.13 30.27
C LEU A 631 -48.20 2.45 30.85
N VAL A 632 -48.04 1.67 31.92
CA VAL A 632 -49.13 1.02 32.64
C VAL A 632 -50.10 2.05 33.24
N ALA A 633 -49.59 3.15 33.81
CA ALA A 633 -50.42 4.23 34.35
C ALA A 633 -51.26 4.93 33.26
N VAL A 634 -50.68 5.19 32.08
CA VAL A 634 -51.41 5.79 30.94
C VAL A 634 -52.49 4.84 30.40
N LEU A 635 -52.18 3.55 30.26
CA LEU A 635 -53.16 2.53 29.82
C LEU A 635 -54.29 2.35 30.84
N GLY A 636 -53.98 2.33 32.14
CA GLY A 636 -54.98 2.29 33.21
C GLY A 636 -55.89 3.52 33.23
N GLY A 637 -55.32 4.71 33.03
CA GLY A 637 -56.08 5.96 32.90
C GLY A 637 -57.04 5.95 31.71
N LEU A 638 -56.59 5.50 30.53
CA LEU A 638 -57.44 5.35 29.34
C LEU A 638 -58.58 4.35 29.57
N CYS A 639 -58.31 3.23 30.25
CA CYS A 639 -59.32 2.23 30.58
C CYS A 639 -60.39 2.76 31.57
N LEU A 640 -59.98 3.57 32.55
CA LEU A 640 -60.90 4.28 33.46
C LEU A 640 -61.78 5.30 32.71
N VAL A 641 -61.22 6.10 31.80
CA VAL A 641 -62.00 7.06 31.01
C VAL A 641 -63.04 6.33 30.13
N LEU A 642 -62.65 5.25 29.45
CA LEU A 642 -63.56 4.45 28.63
C LEU A 642 -64.70 3.82 29.45
N SER A 643 -64.40 3.25 30.62
CA SER A 643 -65.42 2.64 31.48
C SER A 643 -66.38 3.67 32.10
N VAL A 644 -65.91 4.88 32.45
CA VAL A 644 -66.79 5.99 32.86
C VAL A 644 -67.71 6.44 31.72
N VAL A 645 -67.21 6.55 30.49
CA VAL A 645 -68.05 6.88 29.31
C VAL A 645 -69.11 5.81 29.04
N LEU A 646 -68.76 4.53 29.13
CA LEU A 646 -69.71 3.42 28.96
C LEU A 646 -70.81 3.42 30.04
N LEU A 647 -70.46 3.69 31.30
CA LEU A 647 -71.42 3.84 32.40
C LEU A 647 -72.35 5.04 32.19
N TYR A 648 -71.83 6.17 31.70
CA TYR A 648 -72.65 7.34 31.38
C TYR A 648 -73.68 7.05 30.28
N VAL A 649 -73.28 6.38 29.20
CA VAL A 649 -74.19 5.96 28.10
C VAL A 649 -75.24 4.96 28.61
N SER A 650 -74.87 4.05 29.51
CA SER A 650 -75.82 3.13 30.18
C SER A 650 -76.84 3.88 31.05
N PHE A 651 -76.43 4.94 31.74
CA PHE A 651 -77.33 5.75 32.57
C PHE A 651 -78.29 6.59 31.73
N CYS A 652 -77.81 7.22 30.64
CA CYS A 652 -78.64 7.97 29.70
C CYS A 652 -79.71 7.09 29.04
N THR A 653 -79.35 5.88 28.59
CA THR A 653 -80.29 4.94 27.96
C THR A 653 -81.35 4.41 28.94
N ARG A 654 -80.98 4.13 30.20
CA ARG A 654 -81.95 3.75 31.25
C ARG A 654 -82.97 4.87 31.56
N ARG A 655 -82.58 6.14 31.52
CA ARG A 655 -83.49 7.27 31.82
C ARG A 655 -84.58 7.51 30.77
N ALA A 656 -84.41 7.03 29.53
CA ALA A 656 -85.38 7.22 28.45
C ALA A 656 -86.64 6.32 28.58
N ASN A 657 -86.52 5.15 29.21
CA ASN A 657 -87.55 4.09 29.14
C ASN A 657 -88.71 4.18 30.15
N GLN A 658 -88.78 5.22 30.99
CA GLN A 658 -89.82 5.34 32.04
C GLN A 658 -90.96 6.34 31.73
N ARG A 659 -91.02 6.98 30.55
CA ARG A 659 -92.09 7.94 30.21
C ARG A 659 -92.65 7.76 28.78
N ARG A 660 -93.50 6.74 28.57
CA ARG A 660 -94.70 6.77 27.70
C ARG A 660 -95.46 5.42 27.66
N LYS A 661 -96.67 5.42 28.22
CA LYS A 661 -97.82 4.55 27.88
C LYS A 661 -99.08 5.42 27.96
N PHE A 662 -100.18 4.96 27.36
CA PHE A 662 -101.32 5.75 26.82
C PHE A 662 -100.93 6.53 25.54
N SER A 663 -101.53 6.37 24.34
CA SER A 663 -102.87 5.89 23.88
C SER A 663 -103.96 6.97 23.99
N HIS A 664 -104.74 7.36 22.95
CA HIS A 664 -104.80 6.95 21.53
C HIS A 664 -105.55 8.00 20.63
N GLN A 665 -105.74 7.67 19.34
CA GLN A 665 -106.76 8.18 18.36
C GLN A 665 -106.54 9.49 17.53
N ASN A 666 -106.68 9.31 16.20
CA ASN A 666 -107.35 10.15 15.17
C ASN A 666 -106.79 11.55 14.77
N LEU A 667 -106.85 12.03 13.50
CA LEU A 667 -107.05 11.41 12.16
C LEU A 667 -106.78 12.45 11.03
N HIS A 668 -106.04 12.09 9.95
CA HIS A 668 -105.91 12.82 8.64
C HIS A 668 -105.29 14.26 8.66
N VAL A 669 -104.71 14.88 7.60
CA VAL A 669 -104.39 14.50 6.18
C VAL A 669 -103.24 15.38 5.60
N LEU A 670 -102.66 14.99 4.43
CA LEU A 670 -101.72 15.74 3.54
C LEU A 670 -100.25 15.96 4.01
N GLY A 671 -99.29 15.74 3.08
CA GLY A 671 -97.86 16.10 3.23
C GLY A 671 -96.89 15.12 2.54
N ALA A 672 -96.10 15.57 1.56
CA ALA A 672 -95.30 14.72 0.66
C ALA A 672 -93.89 14.33 1.18
N SER A 673 -93.29 13.33 0.50
CA SER A 673 -91.86 13.03 0.20
C SER A 673 -90.68 13.62 1.02
N GLU A 674 -89.53 12.94 1.22
CA GLU A 674 -89.14 11.60 0.73
C GLU A 674 -88.09 10.86 1.60
N ARG A 675 -88.07 9.54 1.37
CA ARG A 675 -87.24 8.42 1.89
C ARG A 675 -85.83 8.70 2.41
N LYS A 676 -85.49 7.97 3.49
CA LYS A 676 -84.15 7.44 3.80
C LYS A 676 -84.29 6.04 4.42
N ARG A 677 -83.20 5.25 4.45
CA ARG A 677 -83.06 3.84 4.96
C ARG A 677 -83.65 2.75 4.04
N SER A 678 -83.11 1.52 3.85
CA SER A 678 -81.98 0.69 4.38
C SER A 678 -82.41 -0.54 5.20
N SER A 679 -81.56 -1.58 5.22
CA SER A 679 -81.62 -2.82 6.05
C SER A 679 -82.74 -3.82 5.69
N SER A 680 -82.65 -5.14 5.89
CA SER A 680 -81.53 -6.08 6.18
C SER A 680 -82.05 -7.54 6.23
N HIS A 681 -81.16 -8.55 6.32
CA HIS A 681 -81.45 -10.00 6.43
C HIS A 681 -82.13 -10.63 5.18
N LEU A 682 -82.01 -11.92 4.86
CA LEU A 682 -81.76 -13.11 5.73
C LEU A 682 -80.73 -14.11 5.13
N GLU A 683 -80.62 -15.32 5.70
CA GLU A 683 -79.51 -16.27 5.47
C GLU A 683 -79.84 -17.55 4.65
N LEU A 684 -78.75 -18.24 4.26
CA LEU A 684 -78.57 -19.72 4.16
C LEU A 684 -79.11 -20.55 2.97
N LYS A 685 -78.17 -21.13 2.20
CA LYS A 685 -78.23 -22.37 1.36
C LYS A 685 -79.23 -22.31 0.15
N THR A 686 -79.10 -23.09 -0.93
CA THR A 686 -78.41 -24.38 -1.17
C THR A 686 -77.85 -24.47 -2.61
N ILE A 687 -77.08 -25.52 -2.93
CA ILE A 687 -76.45 -25.83 -4.23
C ILE A 687 -77.45 -26.47 -5.22
N SER A 688 -77.46 -26.08 -6.52
CA SER A 688 -77.73 -27.00 -7.66
C SER A 688 -77.52 -26.43 -9.09
N THR A 689 -76.60 -27.03 -9.85
CA THR A 689 -76.71 -27.45 -11.28
C THR A 689 -77.22 -26.54 -12.44
N HIS A 690 -76.27 -26.16 -13.33
CA HIS A 690 -76.15 -26.54 -14.78
C HIS A 690 -77.11 -26.11 -15.91
N CYS A 691 -76.50 -25.94 -17.11
CA CYS A 691 -77.06 -25.91 -18.50
C CYS A 691 -77.88 -24.66 -18.89
N ASN A 692 -77.89 -24.10 -20.13
CA ASN A 692 -77.17 -24.27 -21.42
C ASN A 692 -77.07 -22.86 -22.10
N GLY A 693 -76.42 -22.57 -23.23
CA GLY A 693 -75.61 -23.38 -24.17
C GLY A 693 -76.10 -23.35 -25.63
N HIS A 694 -75.54 -22.47 -26.49
CA HIS A 694 -75.43 -22.53 -27.99
C HIS A 694 -74.76 -21.22 -28.50
N GLU A 695 -73.65 -21.24 -29.26
CA GLU A 695 -73.44 -21.46 -30.73
C GLU A 695 -73.58 -20.22 -31.64
N GLY A 696 -72.72 -19.99 -32.64
CA GLY A 696 -71.47 -20.73 -32.98
C GLY A 696 -70.92 -20.47 -34.40
N ARG A 697 -69.85 -21.23 -34.77
CA ARG A 697 -69.24 -21.40 -36.13
C ARG A 697 -68.45 -20.19 -36.69
N ARG A 698 -67.42 -20.35 -37.55
CA ARG A 698 -66.80 -21.51 -38.27
C ARG A 698 -65.30 -21.19 -38.57
N SER A 699 -64.33 -22.09 -38.31
CA SER A 699 -63.52 -22.91 -39.28
C SER A 699 -62.69 -22.10 -40.33
N ILE A 700 -61.42 -22.39 -40.69
CA ILE A 700 -60.61 -23.61 -41.00
C ILE A 700 -59.09 -23.23 -40.80
N SER A 701 -58.03 -24.03 -40.59
CA SER A 701 -57.65 -25.47 -40.57
C SER A 701 -56.51 -25.75 -39.54
N VAL A 702 -56.10 -27.02 -39.33
CA VAL A 702 -54.87 -27.42 -38.58
C VAL A 702 -54.22 -28.69 -39.18
N PRO A 703 -52.95 -28.63 -39.61
CA PRO A 703 -51.88 -29.59 -39.20
C PRO A 703 -50.52 -28.87 -38.99
N THR A 704 -49.40 -29.36 -38.41
CA THR A 704 -48.91 -30.53 -37.62
C THR A 704 -47.48 -30.13 -37.08
N PHE A 705 -46.62 -30.84 -36.33
CA PHE A 705 -46.46 -32.24 -35.85
C PHE A 705 -45.53 -32.25 -34.59
N ASN A 706 -45.54 -33.35 -33.81
CA ASN A 706 -44.47 -34.05 -33.02
C ASN A 706 -43.19 -33.33 -32.50
N THR A 707 -42.59 -33.64 -31.33
CA THR A 707 -42.85 -34.65 -30.25
C THR A 707 -42.09 -34.31 -28.95
N PHE A 708 -42.51 -34.88 -27.80
CA PHE A 708 -41.72 -35.02 -26.55
C PHE A 708 -41.17 -36.47 -26.43
N LEU A 709 -40.07 -36.69 -25.66
CA LEU A 709 -39.91 -37.82 -24.69
C LEU A 709 -38.59 -37.78 -23.87
N GLN A 710 -38.25 -38.89 -23.18
CA GLN A 710 -37.53 -38.95 -21.89
C GLN A 710 -36.57 -40.18 -21.79
N ILE A 711 -35.70 -40.23 -20.77
CA ILE A 711 -35.21 -41.44 -20.01
C ILE A 711 -33.96 -42.29 -20.46
N VAL A 712 -32.85 -42.12 -19.70
CA VAL A 712 -31.86 -43.10 -19.11
C VAL A 712 -30.83 -43.84 -20.08
N PRO A 713 -30.11 -44.97 -19.78
CA PRO A 713 -28.60 -45.00 -19.78
C PRO A 713 -27.87 -46.12 -20.59
N GLY A 714 -26.51 -46.13 -20.62
CA GLY A 714 -25.73 -47.39 -20.66
C GLY A 714 -24.31 -47.42 -21.28
N GLU A 715 -23.50 -48.35 -20.77
CA GLU A 715 -22.13 -48.88 -21.09
C GLU A 715 -21.81 -49.25 -22.58
N ARG A 716 -20.61 -49.68 -23.09
CA ARG A 716 -19.28 -50.10 -22.54
C ARG A 716 -18.15 -50.22 -23.63
N GLN A 717 -16.91 -50.60 -23.19
CA GLN A 717 -15.76 -51.25 -23.92
C GLN A 717 -14.75 -50.34 -24.71
N THR A 718 -13.45 -50.17 -24.33
CA THR A 718 -12.21 -51.02 -24.38
C THR A 718 -11.61 -51.21 -25.79
N SER A 719 -10.29 -51.14 -26.12
CA SER A 719 -8.96 -51.07 -25.40
C SER A 719 -7.86 -50.67 -26.45
N PRO A 720 -6.52 -50.88 -26.28
CA PRO A 720 -5.55 -50.74 -25.16
C PRO A 720 -4.66 -49.46 -25.37
N GLU A 721 -3.53 -49.12 -24.71
CA GLU A 721 -2.37 -49.88 -24.17
C GLU A 721 -1.49 -49.02 -23.20
N LYS A 722 -0.59 -49.68 -22.45
CA LYS A 722 0.60 -49.17 -21.70
C LYS A 722 0.44 -48.18 -20.53
N THR A 723 0.82 -48.64 -19.34
CA THR A 723 1.10 -47.85 -18.12
C THR A 723 2.60 -47.82 -17.77
N PRO A 724 3.13 -46.73 -17.16
CA PRO A 724 4.48 -46.68 -16.59
C PRO A 724 4.52 -47.22 -15.13
N PRO A 725 5.70 -47.61 -14.61
CA PRO A 725 5.85 -48.14 -13.25
C PRO A 725 5.77 -47.06 -12.14
N PRO A 726 5.44 -47.45 -10.89
CA PRO A 726 5.36 -46.53 -9.76
C PRO A 726 6.74 -46.05 -9.28
N ALA A 727 6.78 -44.83 -8.71
CA ALA A 727 7.99 -44.25 -8.13
C ALA A 727 8.34 -44.87 -6.75
N PRO A 728 9.63 -44.94 -6.37
CA PRO A 728 10.05 -45.41 -5.05
C PRO A 728 9.68 -44.40 -3.94
N PRO A 729 9.48 -44.86 -2.69
CA PRO A 729 9.15 -43.99 -1.57
C PRO A 729 10.32 -43.08 -1.16
N LEU A 730 9.99 -41.86 -0.75
CA LEU A 730 10.95 -40.91 -0.18
C LEU A 730 11.34 -41.31 1.26
N PRO A 731 12.56 -40.99 1.73
CA PRO A 731 12.98 -41.24 3.10
C PRO A 731 12.26 -40.33 4.09
N ASN A 732 12.00 -40.85 5.30
CA ASN A 732 11.38 -40.07 6.37
C ASN A 732 12.27 -38.91 6.84
N PRO A 733 11.68 -37.74 7.21
CA PRO A 733 12.42 -36.65 7.81
C PRO A 733 12.93 -37.01 9.23
N PRO A 734 14.01 -36.36 9.71
CA PRO A 734 14.49 -36.53 11.08
C PRO A 734 13.47 -35.97 12.10
N PRO A 735 13.43 -36.50 13.34
CA PRO A 735 12.52 -36.02 14.37
C PRO A 735 12.88 -34.60 14.83
N LEU A 736 11.85 -33.75 14.96
CA LEU A 736 11.92 -32.49 15.69
C LEU A 736 11.65 -32.76 17.19
N PRO A 737 12.23 -31.98 18.11
CA PRO A 737 12.01 -32.15 19.55
C PRO A 737 10.58 -31.79 19.97
N GLU A 738 10.09 -32.47 21.00
CA GLU A 738 8.74 -32.30 21.55
C GLU A 738 8.58 -30.94 22.25
N MET A 739 7.58 -30.16 21.84
CA MET A 739 6.99 -29.07 22.63
C MET A 739 5.49 -28.98 22.33
N ASP A 740 4.67 -29.19 23.34
CA ASP A 740 3.21 -29.15 23.22
C ASP A 740 2.68 -27.73 22.98
N TYR A 741 2.10 -27.50 21.80
CA TYR A 741 1.24 -26.35 21.53
C TYR A 741 -0.06 -26.79 20.85
N THR A 742 -1.04 -27.18 21.67
CA THR A 742 -2.42 -27.37 21.21
C THR A 742 -3.06 -26.02 20.88
N ASN A 743 -3.13 -25.65 19.59
CA ASN A 743 -4.38 -25.30 18.89
C ASN A 743 -4.17 -24.65 17.50
N GLY A 744 -4.78 -25.29 16.49
CA GLY A 744 -5.27 -24.73 15.21
C GLY A 744 -4.62 -23.47 14.62
N MET A 745 -3.64 -23.65 13.71
CA MET A 745 -3.35 -22.65 12.69
C MET A 745 -4.42 -22.68 11.59
N SER A 746 -5.10 -21.56 11.35
CA SER A 746 -5.87 -21.35 10.11
C SER A 746 -5.01 -20.57 9.11
N PRO A 747 -4.76 -21.08 7.88
CA PRO A 747 -4.27 -20.24 6.81
C PRO A 747 -5.36 -19.24 6.37
N THR A 748 -4.93 -18.16 5.72
CA THR A 748 -5.75 -17.03 5.22
C THR A 748 -6.52 -16.22 6.28
N LEU A 749 -6.11 -14.96 6.43
CA LEU A 749 -6.93 -13.86 6.95
C LEU A 749 -6.47 -12.57 6.23
N PRO A 750 -7.33 -11.90 5.42
CA PRO A 750 -6.90 -10.76 4.61
C PRO A 750 -6.63 -9.48 5.42
N GLY A 751 -5.96 -8.50 4.78
CA GLY A 751 -5.58 -7.22 5.39
C GLY A 751 -6.74 -6.22 5.58
N VAL A 752 -7.84 -6.61 6.23
CA VAL A 752 -9.07 -5.80 6.39
C VAL A 752 -9.28 -5.43 7.88
N LEU A 753 -8.27 -4.80 8.49
CA LEU A 753 -8.40 -4.10 9.79
C LEU A 753 -7.67 -2.74 9.76
N ARG A 754 -7.86 -1.98 8.66
CA ARG A 754 -7.47 -0.56 8.56
C ARG A 754 -8.74 0.30 8.58
N ARG A 755 -8.97 1.05 9.67
CA ARG A 755 -10.15 1.91 9.81
C ARG A 755 -10.10 3.08 8.81
N MET A 756 -11.06 3.12 7.89
CA MET A 756 -11.24 4.23 6.95
C MET A 756 -11.91 5.43 7.63
N ASN A 757 -11.14 6.22 8.38
CA ASN A 757 -11.51 7.58 8.79
C ASN A 757 -10.57 8.57 8.08
N GLY A 758 -11.11 9.54 7.34
CA GLY A 758 -10.32 10.42 6.45
C GLY A 758 -9.25 11.31 7.10
N ASN A 759 -9.23 11.38 8.44
CA ASN A 759 -8.28 12.15 9.25
C ASN A 759 -7.34 11.27 10.11
N SER A 760 -7.44 9.94 10.07
CA SER A 760 -6.57 9.06 10.86
C SER A 760 -5.17 8.94 10.25
N TYR A 761 -4.15 9.22 11.05
CA TYR A 761 -2.75 8.97 10.71
C TYR A 761 -2.30 7.61 11.26
N VAL A 762 -1.45 6.89 10.53
CA VAL A 762 -1.12 5.49 10.85
C VAL A 762 0.31 5.34 11.36
N LEU A 763 0.45 5.40 12.69
CA LEU A 763 1.67 4.97 13.38
C LEU A 763 1.66 3.42 13.48
N LEU A 764 2.65 2.75 12.88
CA LEU A 764 2.72 1.28 12.82
C LEU A 764 3.52 0.69 14.00
N ARG A 765 2.94 -0.27 14.73
CA ARG A 765 3.70 -1.08 15.72
C ARG A 765 4.89 -1.78 15.06
N GLN A 766 6.05 -1.66 15.70
CA GLN A 766 7.31 -2.31 15.30
C GLN A 766 7.84 -3.31 16.34
N VAL A 767 7.29 -3.31 17.55
CA VAL A 767 7.67 -4.21 18.64
C VAL A 767 6.42 -4.89 19.18
N ASP A 768 6.40 -6.21 19.16
CA ASP A 768 5.56 -7.01 20.05
C ASP A 768 6.29 -7.10 21.40
N PRO A 769 5.75 -6.56 22.50
CA PRO A 769 6.32 -6.78 23.83
C PRO A 769 6.09 -8.25 24.23
N GLU A 770 7.12 -8.89 24.79
CA GLU A 770 6.97 -10.23 25.36
C GLU A 770 5.82 -10.25 26.40
N GLY A 771 4.78 -11.04 26.12
CA GLY A 771 3.65 -11.26 27.04
C GLY A 771 2.25 -10.80 26.57
N MET A 772 2.08 -10.15 25.41
CA MET A 772 0.72 -9.86 24.90
C MET A 772 0.10 -11.08 24.17
N SER A 773 -1.06 -11.53 24.67
CA SER A 773 -1.86 -12.61 24.08
C SER A 773 -2.54 -12.17 22.77
N PRO A 774 -2.61 -13.02 21.72
CA PRO A 774 -2.88 -12.59 20.33
C PRO A 774 -4.35 -12.30 19.98
N LEU A 775 -5.23 -11.97 20.95
CA LEU A 775 -6.69 -11.88 20.75
C LEU A 775 -7.24 -10.44 20.74
N TYR A 776 -6.73 -9.60 19.83
CA TYR A 776 -7.30 -8.29 19.50
C TYR A 776 -8.03 -8.33 18.15
N HIS A 777 -9.36 -8.43 18.18
CA HIS A 777 -10.25 -8.33 17.01
C HIS A 777 -11.09 -7.06 17.08
N SER A 778 -11.56 -6.53 15.93
CA SER A 778 -12.59 -5.47 15.95
C SER A 778 -13.91 -6.05 16.46
N PHE A 779 -14.56 -5.34 17.38
CA PHE A 779 -15.88 -5.74 17.88
C PHE A 779 -16.99 -5.66 16.83
N THR A 780 -16.77 -5.03 15.67
CA THR A 780 -17.81 -4.89 14.65
C THR A 780 -18.19 -6.25 14.05
N GLU A 781 -17.19 -7.08 13.72
CA GLU A 781 -17.40 -8.46 13.23
C GLU A 781 -17.83 -9.40 14.37
N GLU A 782 -17.19 -9.30 15.55
CA GLU A 782 -17.51 -10.16 16.70
C GLU A 782 -18.95 -9.92 17.20
N LEU A 783 -19.42 -8.66 17.23
CA LEU A 783 -20.81 -8.30 17.55
C LEU A 783 -21.77 -8.78 16.47
N HIS A 784 -21.42 -8.67 15.18
CA HIS A 784 -22.21 -9.25 14.09
C HIS A 784 -22.32 -10.78 14.26
N ARG A 785 -21.24 -11.47 14.66
CA ARG A 785 -21.27 -12.91 14.96
C ARG A 785 -22.13 -13.24 16.18
N ILE A 786 -22.07 -12.44 17.24
CA ILE A 786 -22.89 -12.63 18.46
C ILE A 786 -24.38 -12.39 18.16
N LEU A 787 -24.71 -11.39 17.33
CA LEU A 787 -26.08 -11.11 16.90
C LEU A 787 -26.62 -12.21 15.97
N GLU A 788 -25.81 -12.70 15.01
CA GLU A 788 -26.15 -13.89 14.22
C GLU A 788 -26.31 -15.15 15.10
N GLN A 789 -25.45 -15.36 16.10
CA GLN A 789 -25.60 -16.47 17.05
C GLN A 789 -26.90 -16.37 17.85
N ARG A 790 -27.28 -15.17 18.34
CA ARG A 790 -28.56 -14.96 19.04
C ARG A 790 -29.78 -15.19 18.13
N LYS A 791 -29.71 -14.74 16.88
CA LYS A 791 -30.72 -14.97 15.83
C LYS A 791 -30.93 -16.47 15.54
N HIS A 792 -29.88 -17.28 15.64
CA HIS A 792 -30.00 -18.75 15.52
C HIS A 792 -30.51 -19.43 16.81
N THR A 793 -30.31 -18.85 18.01
CA THR A 793 -30.91 -19.38 19.26
C THR A 793 -32.36 -18.93 19.52
N GLN A 794 -32.99 -18.18 18.60
CA GLN A 794 -34.42 -17.82 18.67
C GLN A 794 -35.32 -18.64 17.73
N LEU A 795 -34.78 -19.70 17.11
CA LEU A 795 -35.51 -20.60 16.21
C LEU A 795 -35.24 -22.07 16.59
N ASP A 796 -35.93 -22.55 17.62
CA ASP A 796 -36.12 -23.98 17.87
C ASP A 796 -37.62 -24.30 17.78
N PRO A 797 -38.11 -25.08 16.79
CA PRO A 797 -39.52 -25.13 16.46
C PRO A 797 -40.23 -26.40 16.96
N GLN A 798 -40.89 -26.34 18.13
CA GLN A 798 -41.97 -27.28 18.42
C GLN A 798 -43.08 -26.67 19.30
N PRO A 799 -44.37 -26.76 18.90
CA PRO A 799 -45.50 -26.42 19.74
C PRO A 799 -45.96 -27.67 20.53
N ASP A 800 -46.04 -27.55 21.86
CA ASP A 800 -46.79 -28.50 22.68
C ASP A 800 -48.25 -28.04 22.77
N GLU A 801 -49.19 -28.89 22.32
CA GLU A 801 -50.62 -28.66 22.47
C GLU A 801 -51.09 -29.05 23.88
N SER A 802 -51.39 -28.09 24.76
CA SER A 802 -52.47 -28.27 25.75
C SER A 802 -52.95 -26.99 26.46
N SER A 803 -54.28 -26.81 26.42
CA SER A 803 -55.11 -26.27 27.50
C SER A 803 -55.02 -24.78 27.92
N ILE A 804 -55.93 -24.01 27.29
CA ILE A 804 -56.67 -22.82 27.81
C ILE A 804 -55.88 -21.51 27.87
#